data_AF-A0A7X6T7W8-F1
#
_entry.id   AF-A0A7X6T7W8-F1
#
_cell.length_a   1.000
_cell.length_b   1.000
_cell.length_c   1.000
_cell.angle_alpha   90.00
_cell.angle_beta   90.00
_cell.angle_gamma   90.00
#
_symmetry.space_group_name_H-M   'P 1'
#
loop_
_entity.id
_entity.type
_entity.pdbx_description
1 polymer ?
#
loop_
_entity_poly.entity_id
_entity_poly.type
_entity_poly.pdbx_seq_one_letter_code
_entity_poly.pdbx_strand_id
1 'polypeptide(L)'
;VLDRSKEPGAQGEALYLDVVSALSCADSSILVSGGRYGLGSKDTTPSQINAVFDMLAGEEPRLGFTIGIEDDVTHLSLPVTESLEVSPEGTFAARFWGLGSDGTVGANQNSIKIIGDNTPMYAQAYFSYDSKKSGGVTISDLRFGNSPIRAPYLVENADFVACHNQAYIDKYDMLKVLKKGGSFLLNTTRTKEELDAFLPAQVKRYLAQNDIRFYIIDAVAIAQDIVLGNRINTICQAAFFQISQVIPVDEAVRHMKEAIVRSYGDKGEDVVKMNYRAVDAGIEQVREVKVPDAWRQAEDTPVKFREAPAFVLNIADVMNRQEGNSLPVSAFMDHVDGTMPQATAQYEKRGIAVNVPRWIPENCIQCNQCAFVCPHAVIRPFLMTDEEVAGSPDTFKTVKGMKPYDQYGFRVQISALDCTGCGSCAQVCPAKEKALVMEPLEAHMLEAGHWEYAQSLSKKPNPMSKTTVKGSQFERPLFEFSGACAGCGETPYVRLTTQLFGDRMMIANATGCSSIWGGSAPSMPYCVNDDGFGPSWANSLFEDNAEYGLCMHLGVKYIRDRVSSYVKALSEKADLPAILRESLEDWFENKDAKDGARGVAAKLVFALTEAELPEESGALRDRILELKDYLMLRSTWIIGGDGWAYD
;
A
#
# COMPACT_ATOMS: atom_id res chain seq x y z
N VAL A 1 -11.64 15.65 31.24
CA VAL A 1 -12.60 15.18 30.23
C VAL A 1 -11.83 14.82 28.98
N LEU A 2 -12.10 13.64 28.40
CA LEU A 2 -11.44 13.18 27.19
C LEU A 2 -12.47 13.05 26.07
N ASP A 3 -12.24 13.76 24.98
CA ASP A 3 -13.10 13.77 23.80
C ASP A 3 -12.44 13.00 22.66
N ARG A 4 -13.20 12.08 22.06
CA ARG A 4 -12.77 11.33 20.87
C ARG A 4 -13.24 12.02 19.58
N SER A 5 -13.05 13.35 19.53
CA SER A 5 -13.42 14.22 18.42
C SER A 5 -12.46 15.41 18.34
N LYS A 6 -12.54 16.17 17.25
CA LYS A 6 -11.87 17.47 17.11
C LYS A 6 -12.82 18.42 16.42
N GLU A 7 -13.08 19.56 17.05
CA GLU A 7 -13.90 20.65 16.51
C GLU A 7 -13.01 21.87 16.23
N PRO A 8 -12.48 22.03 15.00
CA PRO A 8 -11.55 23.10 14.69
C PRO A 8 -12.17 24.48 14.94
N GLY A 9 -11.52 25.31 15.78
CA GLY A 9 -11.97 26.67 16.10
C GLY A 9 -12.98 26.78 17.24
N ALA A 10 -13.46 25.66 17.79
CA ALA A 10 -14.30 25.67 18.99
C ALA A 10 -13.50 26.04 20.25
N GLN A 11 -14.20 26.52 21.29
CA GLN A 11 -13.59 26.83 22.60
C GLN A 11 -13.22 25.58 23.42
N GLY A 12 -13.75 24.43 23.03
CA GLY A 12 -13.47 23.12 23.60
C GLY A 12 -14.35 22.07 22.91
N GLU A 13 -14.04 20.79 23.08
CA GLU A 13 -14.82 19.70 22.52
C GLU A 13 -16.16 19.49 23.26
N ALA A 14 -17.11 18.81 22.62
CA ALA A 14 -18.48 18.69 23.07
C ALA A 14 -18.64 18.19 24.52
N LEU A 15 -18.03 17.06 24.89
CA LEU A 15 -18.21 16.50 26.23
C LEU A 15 -17.53 17.38 27.29
N TYR A 16 -16.39 17.98 26.96
CA TYR A 16 -15.75 18.96 27.82
C TYR A 16 -16.68 20.14 28.11
N LEU A 17 -17.31 20.72 27.08
CA LEU A 17 -18.24 21.84 27.25
C LEU A 17 -19.49 21.47 28.07
N ASP A 18 -20.03 20.27 27.88
CA ASP A 18 -21.16 19.77 28.68
C ASP A 18 -20.81 19.68 30.17
N VAL A 19 -19.63 19.15 30.50
CA VAL A 19 -19.17 19.03 31.89
C VAL A 19 -18.90 20.41 32.51
N VAL A 20 -18.26 21.31 31.77
CA VAL A 20 -18.03 22.69 32.23
C VAL A 20 -19.37 23.39 32.49
N SER A 21 -20.33 23.27 31.57
CA SER A 21 -21.67 23.85 31.71
C SER A 21 -22.41 23.28 32.93
N ALA A 22 -22.41 21.96 33.10
CA ALA A 22 -23.07 21.30 34.22
C ALA A 22 -22.48 21.71 35.59
N LEU A 23 -21.14 21.77 35.69
CA LEU A 23 -20.46 22.20 36.92
C LEU A 23 -20.67 23.68 37.21
N SER A 24 -20.71 24.52 36.17
CA SER A 24 -21.05 25.93 36.31
C SER A 24 -22.48 26.13 36.79
N CYS A 25 -23.45 25.34 36.30
CA CYS A 25 -24.85 25.40 36.75
C CYS A 25 -25.02 24.93 38.20
N ALA A 26 -24.10 24.10 38.69
CA ALA A 26 -24.08 23.59 40.05
C ALA A 26 -23.24 24.45 41.02
N ASP A 27 -22.75 25.63 40.58
CA ASP A 27 -21.84 26.49 41.33
C ASP A 27 -20.61 25.75 41.89
N SER A 28 -20.12 24.75 41.15
CA SER A 28 -18.97 23.93 41.56
C SER A 28 -17.65 24.60 41.19
N SER A 29 -16.68 24.56 42.10
CA SER A 29 -15.32 25.07 41.88
C SER A 29 -14.33 23.99 41.41
N ILE A 30 -14.82 22.83 40.94
CA ILE A 30 -13.97 21.75 40.44
C ILE A 30 -13.25 22.22 39.16
N LEU A 31 -11.93 22.10 39.15
CA LEU A 31 -11.13 22.34 37.95
C LEU A 31 -11.42 21.26 36.89
N VAL A 32 -11.74 21.69 35.67
CA VAL A 32 -11.99 20.80 34.53
C VAL A 32 -10.93 21.03 33.47
N SER A 33 -10.15 19.99 33.17
CA SER A 33 -9.26 19.96 32.01
C SER A 33 -9.89 19.13 30.88
N GLY A 34 -9.75 19.59 29.64
CA GLY A 34 -10.22 18.93 28.41
C GLY A 34 -9.06 18.48 27.54
N GLY A 35 -9.15 17.29 26.93
CA GLY A 35 -8.16 16.80 25.98
C GLY A 35 -8.74 15.84 24.96
N ARG A 36 -8.01 15.64 23.86
CA ARG A 36 -8.42 14.79 22.74
C ARG A 36 -7.62 13.50 22.66
N TYR A 37 -8.27 12.43 22.24
CA TYR A 37 -7.65 11.12 22.08
C TYR A 37 -8.29 10.31 20.95
N GLY A 38 -7.65 9.23 20.53
CA GLY A 38 -8.30 8.14 19.77
C GLY A 38 -8.89 8.49 18.41
N LEU A 39 -8.54 9.64 17.82
CA LEU A 39 -9.03 10.07 16.49
C LEU A 39 -8.55 9.08 15.42
N GLY A 40 -9.43 8.72 14.48
CA GLY A 40 -9.09 7.76 13.43
C GLY A 40 -8.63 6.40 13.98
N SER A 41 -9.15 5.99 15.14
CA SER A 41 -8.72 4.77 15.85
C SER A 41 -7.26 4.77 16.29
N LYS A 42 -6.65 5.94 16.54
CA LYS A 42 -5.35 6.05 17.21
C LYS A 42 -5.35 5.24 18.51
N ASP A 43 -4.36 4.36 18.66
CA ASP A 43 -4.29 3.48 19.83
C ASP A 43 -4.13 4.28 21.12
N THR A 44 -4.92 3.94 22.12
CA THR A 44 -4.99 4.65 23.41
C THR A 44 -4.58 3.69 24.52
N THR A 45 -3.32 3.82 24.95
CA THR A 45 -2.70 2.85 25.86
C THR A 45 -2.84 3.28 27.33
N PRO A 46 -2.70 2.35 28.30
CA PRO A 46 -2.69 2.68 29.73
C PRO A 46 -1.65 3.76 30.09
N SER A 47 -0.46 3.68 29.49
CA SER A 47 0.62 4.65 29.66
C SER A 47 0.21 6.07 29.25
N GLN A 48 -0.57 6.21 28.16
CA GLN A 48 -1.09 7.51 27.72
C GLN A 48 -2.16 8.05 28.68
N ILE A 49 -3.01 7.19 29.25
CA ILE A 49 -3.99 7.59 30.25
C ILE A 49 -3.29 8.01 31.55
N ASN A 50 -2.21 7.34 31.94
CA ASN A 50 -1.43 7.74 33.10
C ASN A 50 -0.81 9.14 32.93
N ALA A 51 -0.31 9.47 31.74
CA ALA A 51 0.18 10.81 31.45
C ALA A 51 -0.89 11.92 31.68
N VAL A 52 -2.18 11.59 31.50
CA VAL A 52 -3.28 12.51 31.85
C VAL A 52 -3.39 12.68 33.36
N PHE A 53 -3.32 11.59 34.13
CA PHE A 53 -3.35 11.66 35.59
C PHE A 53 -2.13 12.40 36.16
N ASP A 54 -0.94 12.15 35.62
CA ASP A 54 0.29 12.85 36.00
C ASP A 54 0.18 14.36 35.72
N MET A 55 -0.36 14.74 34.55
CA MET A 55 -0.62 16.14 34.21
C MET A 55 -1.62 16.80 35.17
N LEU A 56 -2.69 16.10 35.57
CA LEU A 56 -3.67 16.59 36.53
C LEU A 56 -3.12 16.70 37.97
N ALA A 57 -2.16 15.85 38.33
CA ALA A 57 -1.50 15.87 39.63
C ALA A 57 -0.39 16.95 39.73
N GLY A 58 0.02 17.52 38.60
CA GLY A 58 1.02 18.60 38.54
C GLY A 58 0.54 19.95 39.06
N GLU A 59 1.45 20.92 39.13
CA GLU A 59 1.18 22.26 39.68
C GLU A 59 0.28 23.12 38.76
N GLU A 60 0.38 22.96 37.45
CA GLU A 60 -0.40 23.70 36.45
C GLU A 60 -1.08 22.73 35.46
N PRO A 61 -2.29 22.24 35.77
CA PRO A 61 -3.04 21.38 34.85
C PRO A 61 -3.32 22.11 33.53
N ARG A 62 -2.93 21.51 32.42
CA ARG A 62 -3.12 22.10 31.08
C ARG A 62 -4.58 22.09 30.69
N LEU A 63 -5.03 23.13 30.01
CA LEU A 63 -6.34 23.21 29.36
C LEU A 63 -6.15 22.98 27.86
N GLY A 64 -6.78 21.94 27.31
CA GLY A 64 -6.63 21.57 25.90
C GLY A 64 -5.32 20.83 25.64
N PHE A 65 -5.35 19.51 25.69
CA PHE A 65 -4.19 18.66 25.40
C PHE A 65 -4.55 17.55 24.39
N THR A 66 -3.54 16.83 23.90
CA THR A 66 -3.72 15.61 23.11
C THR A 66 -2.92 14.46 23.74
N ILE A 67 -3.37 13.23 23.52
CA ILE A 67 -2.60 12.02 23.87
C ILE A 67 -2.48 11.10 22.66
N GLY A 68 -1.40 10.33 22.61
CA GLY A 68 -1.12 9.33 21.58
C GLY A 68 -0.40 9.84 20.34
N ILE A 69 -0.14 11.15 20.20
CA ILE A 69 0.64 11.75 19.11
C ILE A 69 1.82 12.56 19.67
N GLU A 70 2.82 12.82 18.83
CA GLU A 70 3.84 13.84 19.08
C GLU A 70 3.45 15.12 18.33
N ASP A 71 2.96 16.11 19.08
CA ASP A 71 2.60 17.41 18.56
C ASP A 71 3.73 18.42 18.84
N ASP A 72 4.71 18.42 17.96
CA ASP A 72 5.86 19.31 17.97
C ASP A 72 5.60 20.67 17.27
N VAL A 73 4.36 20.93 16.86
CA VAL A 73 3.95 22.18 16.21
C VAL A 73 3.15 23.06 17.16
N THR A 74 2.10 22.51 17.78
CA THR A 74 1.26 23.25 18.74
C THR A 74 1.52 22.87 20.20
N HIS A 75 2.40 21.89 20.45
CA HIS A 75 2.88 21.48 21.78
C HIS A 75 1.76 21.06 22.76
N LEU A 76 0.65 20.55 22.22
CA LEU A 76 -0.51 20.11 23.02
C LEU A 76 -0.38 18.67 23.51
N SER A 77 0.50 17.87 22.91
CA SER A 77 0.67 16.46 23.27
C SER A 77 1.30 16.28 24.65
N LEU A 78 0.74 15.39 25.46
CA LEU A 78 1.36 14.97 26.72
C LEU A 78 2.42 13.89 26.48
N PRO A 79 3.62 14.01 27.07
CA PRO A 79 4.66 12.99 26.95
C PRO A 79 4.30 11.75 27.78
N VAL A 80 4.66 10.57 27.26
CA VAL A 80 4.60 9.32 28.01
C VAL A 80 5.98 9.06 28.62
N THR A 81 6.08 9.13 29.95
CA THR A 81 7.36 9.00 30.69
C THR A 81 7.64 7.57 31.17
N GLU A 82 6.61 6.74 31.26
CA GLU A 82 6.65 5.38 31.79
C GLU A 82 5.82 4.44 30.92
N SER A 83 6.28 3.20 30.77
CA SER A 83 5.49 2.11 30.20
C SER A 83 4.79 1.33 31.30
N LEU A 84 3.46 1.26 31.25
CA LEU A 84 2.63 0.60 32.25
C LEU A 84 2.05 -0.71 31.73
N GLU A 85 2.34 -1.80 32.42
CA GLU A 85 1.66 -3.08 32.22
C GLU A 85 0.54 -3.22 33.25
N VAL A 86 -0.71 -3.19 32.76
CA VAL A 86 -1.92 -3.26 33.60
C VAL A 86 -2.72 -4.54 33.37
N SER A 87 -2.24 -5.45 32.51
CA SER A 87 -2.92 -6.73 32.29
C SER A 87 -2.91 -7.57 33.57
N PRO A 88 -4.02 -8.24 33.92
CA PRO A 88 -4.04 -9.14 35.07
C PRO A 88 -2.96 -10.22 34.96
N GLU A 89 -2.35 -10.58 36.08
CA GLU A 89 -1.38 -11.67 36.14
C GLU A 89 -1.96 -12.97 35.59
N GLY A 90 -1.15 -13.72 34.83
CA GLY A 90 -1.59 -14.94 34.15
C GLY A 90 -2.36 -14.71 32.84
N THR A 91 -2.46 -13.47 32.35
CA THR A 91 -2.97 -13.21 30.99
C THR A 91 -1.90 -13.55 29.96
N PHE A 92 -2.20 -14.51 29.09
CA PHE A 92 -1.39 -14.83 27.91
C PHE A 92 -1.74 -13.89 26.76
N ALA A 93 -0.74 -13.28 26.14
CA ALA A 93 -0.91 -12.39 24.99
C ALA A 93 -0.12 -12.91 23.77
N ALA A 94 -0.73 -12.88 22.60
CA ALA A 94 -0.10 -13.31 21.36
C ALA A 94 -0.35 -12.34 20.21
N ARG A 95 0.65 -12.21 19.33
CA ARG A 95 0.57 -11.44 18.09
C ARG A 95 0.90 -12.28 16.87
N PHE A 96 0.06 -12.22 15.85
CA PHE A 96 0.24 -12.96 14.60
C PHE A 96 0.33 -12.02 13.42
N TRP A 97 1.40 -12.13 12.65
CA TRP A 97 1.63 -11.39 11.42
C TRP A 97 1.32 -12.28 10.22
N GLY A 98 0.25 -11.96 9.50
CA GLY A 98 -0.24 -12.69 8.33
C GLY A 98 -0.28 -11.83 7.07
N LEU A 99 -0.46 -12.49 5.94
CA LEU A 99 -0.71 -11.87 4.64
C LEU A 99 -2.22 -11.87 4.35
N GLY A 100 -2.75 -10.77 3.85
CA GLY A 100 -4.14 -10.68 3.41
C GLY A 100 -4.49 -11.83 2.47
N SER A 101 -5.48 -12.64 2.85
CA SER A 101 -5.94 -13.87 2.19
C SER A 101 -5.16 -15.17 2.44
N ASP A 102 -4.20 -15.21 3.39
CA ASP A 102 -3.51 -16.45 3.80
C ASP A 102 -4.30 -17.33 4.79
N GLY A 103 -5.38 -16.77 5.37
CA GLY A 103 -6.26 -17.44 6.33
C GLY A 103 -5.87 -17.28 7.80
N THR A 104 -4.83 -16.51 8.12
CA THR A 104 -4.34 -16.26 9.49
C THR A 104 -5.43 -15.70 10.40
N VAL A 105 -6.13 -14.64 9.97
CA VAL A 105 -7.20 -14.03 10.77
C VAL A 105 -8.34 -15.02 11.04
N GLY A 106 -8.73 -15.82 10.03
CA GLY A 106 -9.75 -16.85 10.19
C GLY A 106 -9.34 -17.96 11.16
N ALA A 107 -8.08 -18.40 11.11
CA ALA A 107 -7.52 -19.34 12.08
C ALA A 107 -7.53 -18.76 13.50
N ASN A 108 -7.15 -17.50 13.67
CA ASN A 108 -7.17 -16.83 14.98
C ASN A 108 -8.59 -16.68 15.54
N GLN A 109 -9.56 -16.31 14.72
CA GLN A 109 -10.99 -16.32 15.09
C GLN A 109 -11.45 -17.72 15.54
N ASN A 110 -10.98 -18.76 14.88
CA ASN A 110 -11.27 -20.13 15.27
C ASN A 110 -10.58 -20.53 16.58
N SER A 111 -9.31 -20.18 16.78
CA SER A 111 -8.59 -20.42 18.04
C SER A 111 -9.26 -19.76 19.25
N ILE A 112 -9.77 -18.54 19.08
CA ILE A 112 -10.51 -17.84 20.13
C ILE A 112 -11.79 -18.58 20.50
N LYS A 113 -12.53 -19.06 19.49
CA LYS A 113 -13.75 -19.86 19.74
C LYS A 113 -13.41 -21.19 20.42
N ILE A 114 -12.35 -21.88 19.98
CA ILE A 114 -11.90 -23.11 20.63
C ILE A 114 -11.61 -22.86 22.11
N ILE A 115 -10.82 -21.83 22.43
CA ILE A 115 -10.44 -21.55 23.81
C ILE A 115 -11.66 -21.04 24.63
N GLY A 116 -12.42 -20.08 24.11
CA GLY A 116 -13.55 -19.48 24.82
C GLY A 116 -14.75 -20.41 25.01
N ASP A 117 -15.03 -21.30 24.05
CA ASP A 117 -16.19 -22.21 24.14
C ASP A 117 -15.88 -23.46 24.98
N ASN A 118 -14.61 -23.83 25.15
CA ASN A 118 -14.20 -25.11 25.77
C ASN A 118 -13.37 -24.95 27.05
N THR A 119 -13.08 -23.73 27.48
CA THR A 119 -12.35 -23.45 28.73
C THR A 119 -13.05 -22.35 29.54
N PRO A 120 -12.79 -22.24 30.85
CA PRO A 120 -13.30 -21.13 31.66
C PRO A 120 -12.56 -19.80 31.42
N MET A 121 -11.57 -19.75 30.53
CA MET A 121 -10.81 -18.53 30.25
C MET A 121 -11.64 -17.51 29.47
N TYR A 122 -11.41 -16.25 29.78
CA TYR A 122 -11.81 -15.14 28.92
C TYR A 122 -10.87 -15.10 27.71
N ALA A 123 -11.44 -14.84 26.54
CA ALA A 123 -10.70 -14.68 25.30
C ALA A 123 -11.05 -13.32 24.67
N GLN A 124 -10.04 -12.59 24.22
CA GLN A 124 -10.17 -11.32 23.51
C GLN A 124 -9.34 -11.42 22.22
N ALA A 125 -9.84 -10.82 21.14
CA ALA A 125 -8.98 -10.49 20.03
C ALA A 125 -9.34 -9.21 19.30
N TYR A 126 -8.33 -8.66 18.67
CA TYR A 126 -8.39 -7.51 17.80
C TYR A 126 -7.58 -7.80 16.53
N PHE A 127 -8.08 -7.34 15.38
CA PHE A 127 -7.47 -7.60 14.08
C PHE A 127 -7.23 -6.28 13.37
N SER A 128 -5.96 -5.93 13.16
CA SER A 128 -5.54 -4.81 12.33
C SER A 128 -5.36 -5.29 10.90
N TYR A 129 -6.01 -4.61 9.96
CA TYR A 129 -5.94 -4.88 8.54
C TYR A 129 -5.30 -3.70 7.81
N ASP A 130 -4.51 -4.00 6.79
CA ASP A 130 -4.05 -3.02 5.83
C ASP A 130 -5.20 -2.51 4.93
N SER A 131 -5.06 -1.29 4.43
CA SER A 131 -5.89 -0.71 3.36
C SER A 131 -5.80 -1.49 2.05
N LYS A 132 -4.66 -2.18 1.82
CA LYS A 132 -4.45 -3.03 0.64
C LYS A 132 -5.36 -4.24 0.70
N LYS A 133 -6.33 -4.30 -0.22
CA LYS A 133 -7.39 -5.33 -0.24
C LYS A 133 -6.90 -6.77 -0.35
N SER A 134 -5.74 -7.01 -0.97
CA SER A 134 -5.08 -8.31 -0.93
C SER A 134 -3.56 -8.16 -0.84
N GLY A 135 -2.93 -9.14 -0.19
CA GLY A 135 -1.50 -9.14 0.07
C GLY A 135 -1.03 -8.01 1.00
N GLY A 136 -1.94 -7.29 1.65
CA GLY A 136 -1.62 -6.36 2.73
C GLY A 136 -1.22 -7.11 4.00
N VAL A 137 -0.59 -6.42 4.94
CA VAL A 137 -0.27 -7.02 6.24
C VAL A 137 -1.53 -7.15 7.10
N THR A 138 -1.62 -8.24 7.87
CA THR A 138 -2.64 -8.40 8.90
C THR A 138 -1.96 -8.70 10.22
N ILE A 139 -2.40 -8.03 11.28
CA ILE A 139 -1.85 -8.19 12.63
C ILE A 139 -2.99 -8.60 13.54
N SER A 140 -2.93 -9.80 14.09
CA SER A 140 -3.93 -10.30 15.03
C SER A 140 -3.37 -10.26 16.44
N ASP A 141 -4.03 -9.53 17.33
CA ASP A 141 -3.71 -9.46 18.75
C ASP A 141 -4.72 -10.28 19.54
N LEU A 142 -4.24 -11.29 20.26
CA LEU A 142 -5.06 -12.22 21.03
C LEU A 142 -4.64 -12.15 22.49
N ARG A 143 -5.62 -12.24 23.39
CA ARG A 143 -5.39 -12.37 24.84
C ARG A 143 -6.28 -13.46 25.42
N PHE A 144 -5.74 -14.25 26.33
CA PHE A 144 -6.44 -15.30 27.07
C PHE A 144 -6.10 -15.22 28.56
N GLY A 145 -7.08 -15.41 29.45
CA GLY A 145 -6.79 -15.40 30.89
C GLY A 145 -7.99 -15.81 31.74
N ASN A 146 -7.72 -16.14 33.01
CA ASN A 146 -8.77 -16.54 33.97
C ASN A 146 -9.55 -15.36 34.56
N SER A 147 -9.12 -14.12 34.28
CA SER A 147 -9.78 -12.89 34.72
C SER A 147 -10.39 -12.15 33.52
N PRO A 148 -11.48 -11.37 33.72
CA PRO A 148 -12.06 -10.56 32.64
C PRO A 148 -11.02 -9.63 31.99
N ILE A 149 -10.89 -9.71 30.67
CA ILE A 149 -9.91 -8.92 29.90
C ILE A 149 -10.52 -7.55 29.57
N ARG A 150 -9.95 -6.47 30.14
CA ARG A 150 -10.37 -5.07 29.94
C ARG A 150 -9.28 -4.24 29.24
N ALA A 151 -8.73 -4.79 28.16
CA ALA A 151 -7.61 -4.19 27.43
C ALA A 151 -8.03 -3.78 25.99
N PRO A 152 -8.79 -2.68 25.79
CA PRO A 152 -9.20 -2.22 24.46
C PRO A 152 -8.06 -1.46 23.73
N TYR A 153 -6.85 -2.00 23.80
CA TYR A 153 -5.62 -1.49 23.18
C TYR A 153 -4.79 -2.65 22.63
N LEU A 154 -3.85 -2.34 21.73
CA LEU A 154 -3.03 -3.37 21.06
C LEU A 154 -2.11 -4.11 22.05
N VAL A 155 -1.61 -5.29 21.68
CA VAL A 155 -0.64 -6.02 22.52
C VAL A 155 0.71 -5.32 22.48
N GLU A 156 1.18 -4.83 23.63
CA GLU A 156 2.52 -4.21 23.77
C GLU A 156 3.55 -5.21 24.33
N ASN A 157 3.10 -6.18 25.14
CA ASN A 157 3.92 -7.24 25.72
C ASN A 157 3.29 -8.62 25.42
N ALA A 158 3.81 -9.33 24.42
CA ALA A 158 3.37 -10.62 23.93
C ALA A 158 4.22 -11.78 24.50
N ASP A 159 3.57 -12.87 24.89
CA ASP A 159 4.22 -14.14 25.26
C ASP A 159 4.57 -14.97 24.01
N PHE A 160 3.86 -14.74 22.91
CA PHE A 160 4.04 -15.44 21.65
C PHE A 160 3.89 -14.49 20.45
N VAL A 161 4.84 -14.56 19.51
CA VAL A 161 4.74 -13.88 18.21
C VAL A 161 4.87 -14.91 17.09
N ALA A 162 4.00 -14.82 16.08
CA ALA A 162 4.13 -15.62 14.86
C ALA A 162 4.26 -14.72 13.62
N CYS A 163 5.15 -15.12 12.72
CA CYS A 163 5.30 -14.58 11.38
C CYS A 163 4.92 -15.67 10.36
N HIS A 164 3.76 -15.53 9.73
CA HIS A 164 3.25 -16.51 8.77
C HIS A 164 3.74 -16.26 7.33
N ASN A 165 4.46 -15.16 7.08
CA ASN A 165 5.05 -14.84 5.78
C ASN A 165 6.51 -14.40 5.94
N GLN A 166 7.44 -15.22 5.48
CA GLN A 166 8.88 -14.95 5.60
C GLN A 166 9.33 -13.61 4.98
N ALA A 167 8.59 -13.06 4.01
CA ALA A 167 8.90 -11.77 3.37
C ALA A 167 8.73 -10.55 4.30
N TYR A 168 8.32 -10.78 5.55
CA TYR A 168 8.13 -9.76 6.58
C TYR A 168 9.34 -9.60 7.49
N ILE A 169 10.23 -10.59 7.52
CA ILE A 169 11.31 -10.69 8.50
C ILE A 169 12.31 -9.53 8.41
N ASP A 170 12.45 -8.96 7.23
CA ASP A 170 13.33 -7.83 6.90
C ASP A 170 12.58 -6.49 6.74
N LYS A 171 11.25 -6.49 6.91
CA LYS A 171 10.40 -5.30 6.66
C LYS A 171 9.77 -4.72 7.92
N TYR A 172 9.42 -5.56 8.89
CA TYR A 172 8.70 -5.14 10.08
C TYR A 172 9.44 -5.57 11.34
N ASP A 173 9.47 -4.69 12.34
CA ASP A 173 9.96 -5.03 13.68
C ASP A 173 8.87 -5.78 14.48
N MET A 174 8.62 -7.02 14.08
CA MET A 174 7.58 -7.87 14.67
C MET A 174 7.91 -8.29 16.10
N LEU A 175 9.21 -8.33 16.45
CA LEU A 175 9.69 -8.85 17.72
C LEU A 175 9.70 -7.81 18.83
N LYS A 176 9.56 -6.50 18.51
CA LYS A 176 9.50 -5.41 19.49
C LYS A 176 8.56 -5.65 20.68
N VAL A 177 7.45 -6.37 20.45
CA VAL A 177 6.46 -6.65 21.49
C VAL A 177 6.70 -7.97 22.23
N LEU A 178 7.62 -8.82 21.78
CA LEU A 178 7.82 -10.16 22.34
C LEU A 178 8.60 -10.09 23.66
N LYS A 179 8.02 -10.57 24.76
CA LYS A 179 8.69 -10.60 26.06
C LYS A 179 9.96 -11.45 26.04
N LYS A 180 10.90 -11.15 26.94
CA LYS A 180 12.04 -12.01 27.25
C LYS A 180 11.57 -13.44 27.61
N GLY A 181 12.21 -14.46 27.02
CA GLY A 181 11.81 -15.87 27.20
C GLY A 181 10.53 -16.28 26.44
N GLY A 182 9.91 -15.35 25.71
CA GLY A 182 8.75 -15.61 24.86
C GLY A 182 9.06 -16.56 23.70
N SER A 183 8.02 -16.96 22.99
CA SER A 183 8.13 -17.85 21.83
C SER A 183 7.94 -17.11 20.50
N PHE A 184 8.81 -17.39 19.52
CA PHE A 184 8.68 -16.87 18.16
C PHE A 184 8.52 -18.02 17.17
N LEU A 185 7.47 -17.97 16.34
CA LEU A 185 7.23 -18.91 15.25
C LEU A 185 7.43 -18.21 13.89
N LEU A 186 8.30 -18.76 13.04
CA LEU A 186 8.50 -18.30 11.66
C LEU A 186 8.07 -19.37 10.65
N ASN A 187 7.11 -19.05 9.80
CA ASN A 187 6.80 -19.84 8.61
C ASN A 187 7.82 -19.50 7.51
N THR A 188 8.69 -20.45 7.15
CA THR A 188 9.75 -20.25 6.17
C THR A 188 10.09 -21.53 5.41
N THR A 189 10.48 -21.37 4.15
CA THR A 189 11.03 -22.45 3.32
C THR A 189 12.52 -22.70 3.59
N ARG A 190 13.15 -21.89 4.45
CA ARG A 190 14.57 -22.00 4.79
C ARG A 190 14.82 -23.13 5.76
N THR A 191 15.86 -23.92 5.48
CA THR A 191 16.32 -24.93 6.44
C THR A 191 17.01 -24.27 7.61
N LYS A 192 17.18 -25.02 8.70
CA LYS A 192 17.86 -24.53 9.91
C LYS A 192 19.27 -24.00 9.62
N GLU A 193 19.98 -24.63 8.69
CA GLU A 193 21.34 -24.28 8.29
C GLU A 193 21.40 -22.96 7.49
N GLU A 194 20.32 -22.62 6.80
CA GLU A 194 20.22 -21.40 5.99
C GLU A 194 19.82 -20.16 6.81
N LEU A 195 19.27 -20.35 8.02
CA LEU A 195 18.74 -19.26 8.85
C LEU A 195 19.78 -18.20 9.20
N ASP A 196 21.05 -18.58 9.39
CA ASP A 196 22.09 -17.61 9.74
C ASP A 196 22.33 -16.57 8.64
N ALA A 197 22.30 -17.01 7.37
CA ALA A 197 22.43 -16.13 6.21
C ALA A 197 21.12 -15.41 5.86
N PHE A 198 19.98 -16.03 6.17
CA PHE A 198 18.67 -15.50 5.82
C PHE A 198 18.15 -14.43 6.80
N LEU A 199 18.34 -14.62 8.11
CA LEU A 199 17.77 -13.74 9.13
C LEU A 199 18.55 -12.41 9.24
N PRO A 200 17.84 -11.26 9.27
CA PRO A 200 18.47 -9.97 9.54
C PRO A 200 19.15 -9.93 10.91
N ALA A 201 20.23 -9.15 11.01
CA ALA A 201 21.01 -9.08 12.23
C ALA A 201 20.22 -8.54 13.45
N GLN A 202 19.33 -7.56 13.25
CA GLN A 202 18.40 -7.10 14.30
C GLN A 202 17.59 -8.26 14.89
N VAL A 203 17.00 -9.12 14.04
CA VAL A 203 16.23 -10.29 14.46
C VAL A 203 17.12 -11.27 15.21
N LYS A 204 18.29 -11.60 14.66
CA LYS A 204 19.28 -12.49 15.30
C LYS A 204 19.67 -12.00 16.70
N ARG A 205 20.00 -10.71 16.84
CA ARG A 205 20.33 -10.09 18.13
C ARG A 205 19.16 -10.18 19.10
N TYR A 206 17.94 -9.84 18.67
CA TYR A 206 16.77 -9.88 19.53
C TYR A 206 16.53 -11.27 20.11
N LEU A 207 16.56 -12.30 19.24
CA LEU A 207 16.33 -13.68 19.63
C LEU A 207 17.35 -14.13 20.69
N ALA A 208 18.63 -13.82 20.47
CA ALA A 208 19.70 -14.26 21.36
C ALA A 208 19.78 -13.44 22.66
N GLN A 209 19.58 -12.12 22.60
CA GLN A 209 19.68 -11.25 23.77
C GLN A 209 18.51 -11.43 24.75
N ASN A 210 17.32 -11.78 24.23
CA ASN A 210 16.11 -11.97 25.03
C ASN A 210 15.77 -13.43 25.31
N ASP A 211 16.71 -14.36 25.07
CA ASP A 211 16.57 -15.79 25.36
C ASP A 211 15.26 -16.37 24.76
N ILE A 212 14.95 -15.99 23.51
CA ILE A 212 13.69 -16.34 22.84
C ILE A 212 13.67 -17.81 22.43
N ARG A 213 12.53 -18.47 22.66
CA ARG A 213 12.26 -19.83 22.15
C ARG A 213 11.84 -19.75 20.69
N PHE A 214 12.78 -20.04 19.80
CA PHE A 214 12.59 -19.87 18.36
C PHE A 214 12.14 -21.16 17.67
N TYR A 215 11.08 -21.09 16.88
CA TYR A 215 10.51 -22.20 16.12
C TYR A 215 10.37 -21.84 14.64
N ILE A 216 10.57 -22.83 13.78
CA ILE A 216 10.33 -22.73 12.33
C ILE A 216 9.36 -23.82 11.86
N ILE A 217 8.67 -23.53 10.75
CA ILE A 217 7.85 -24.50 10.01
C ILE A 217 7.81 -24.11 8.53
N ASP A 218 7.87 -25.08 7.61
CA ASP A 218 7.60 -24.84 6.19
C ASP A 218 6.13 -25.19 5.88
N ALA A 219 5.21 -24.30 6.25
CA ALA A 219 3.80 -24.54 6.05
C ALA A 219 3.41 -24.51 4.56
N VAL A 220 4.23 -23.90 3.69
CA VAL A 220 3.97 -23.84 2.25
C VAL A 220 4.21 -25.19 1.60
N ALA A 221 5.37 -25.81 1.86
CA ALA A 221 5.67 -27.15 1.36
C ALA A 221 4.66 -28.18 1.89
N ILE A 222 4.35 -28.12 3.19
CA ILE A 222 3.35 -29.00 3.82
C ILE A 222 1.97 -28.83 3.15
N ALA A 223 1.54 -27.59 2.88
CA ALA A 223 0.26 -27.34 2.22
C ALA A 223 0.23 -27.84 0.78
N GLN A 224 1.36 -27.76 0.05
CA GLN A 224 1.48 -28.30 -1.31
C GLN A 224 1.41 -29.82 -1.32
N ASP A 225 2.15 -30.49 -0.43
CA ASP A 225 2.15 -31.95 -0.30
C ASP A 225 0.78 -32.52 0.06
N ILE A 226 0.01 -31.77 0.85
CA ILE A 226 -1.34 -32.14 1.28
C ILE A 226 -2.42 -31.64 0.30
N VAL A 227 -2.06 -30.96 -0.79
CA VAL A 227 -2.98 -30.44 -1.84
C VAL A 227 -3.93 -29.34 -1.32
N LEU A 228 -3.50 -28.59 -0.32
CA LEU A 228 -4.19 -27.39 0.21
C LEU A 228 -3.85 -26.10 -0.58
N GLY A 229 -2.93 -26.18 -1.55
CA GLY A 229 -2.43 -25.03 -2.29
C GLY A 229 -1.62 -24.10 -1.38
N ASN A 230 -1.97 -22.81 -1.34
CA ASN A 230 -1.28 -21.80 -0.53
C ASN A 230 -1.92 -21.59 0.86
N ARG A 231 -2.77 -22.50 1.34
CA ARG A 231 -3.49 -22.34 2.61
C ARG A 231 -2.67 -22.93 3.76
N ILE A 232 -1.99 -22.06 4.50
CA ILE A 232 -1.13 -22.41 5.63
C ILE A 232 -1.84 -22.35 6.99
N ASN A 233 -3.05 -21.80 7.02
CA ASN A 233 -3.77 -21.41 8.23
C ASN A 233 -3.94 -22.55 9.26
N THR A 234 -4.43 -23.72 8.86
CA THR A 234 -4.64 -24.87 9.77
C THR A 234 -3.31 -25.39 10.33
N ILE A 235 -2.25 -25.39 9.52
CA ILE A 235 -0.91 -25.86 9.88
C ILE A 235 -0.31 -24.93 10.94
N CYS A 236 -0.31 -23.62 10.67
CA CYS A 236 0.21 -22.62 11.60
C CYS A 236 -0.63 -22.54 12.89
N GLN A 237 -1.95 -22.74 12.81
CA GLN A 237 -2.82 -22.80 13.98
C GLN A 237 -2.46 -23.97 14.90
N ALA A 238 -2.18 -25.15 14.33
CA ALA A 238 -1.79 -26.32 15.10
C ALA A 238 -0.41 -26.12 15.76
N ALA A 239 0.54 -25.52 15.03
CA ALA A 239 1.84 -25.13 15.58
C ALA A 239 1.71 -24.13 16.74
N PHE A 240 0.77 -23.18 16.67
CA PHE A 240 0.50 -22.26 17.78
C PHE A 240 0.07 -23.00 19.06
N PHE A 241 -0.86 -23.95 18.98
CA PHE A 241 -1.28 -24.72 20.16
C PHE A 241 -0.16 -25.60 20.71
N GLN A 242 0.64 -26.20 19.83
CA GLN A 242 1.80 -27.02 20.22
C GLN A 242 2.86 -26.21 20.99
N ILE A 243 3.15 -24.98 20.55
CA ILE A 243 4.18 -24.14 21.17
C ILE A 243 3.66 -23.43 22.42
N SER A 244 2.46 -22.84 22.33
CA SER A 244 1.94 -21.96 23.37
C SER A 244 1.44 -22.72 24.59
N GLN A 245 0.89 -23.94 24.39
CA GLN A 245 0.28 -24.78 25.42
C GLN A 245 -0.73 -24.01 26.30
N VAL A 246 -1.44 -23.02 25.73
CA VAL A 246 -2.53 -22.28 26.41
C VAL A 246 -3.63 -23.24 26.88
N ILE A 247 -3.82 -24.34 26.16
CA ILE A 247 -4.59 -25.50 26.55
C ILE A 247 -3.76 -26.77 26.28
N PRO A 248 -4.06 -27.91 26.91
CA PRO A 248 -3.41 -29.18 26.60
C PRO A 248 -3.46 -29.51 25.11
N VAL A 249 -2.35 -29.97 24.53
CA VAL A 249 -2.21 -30.20 23.08
C VAL A 249 -3.26 -31.19 22.58
N ASP A 250 -3.48 -32.29 23.29
CA ASP A 250 -4.47 -33.32 22.90
C ASP A 250 -5.90 -32.76 22.85
N GLU A 251 -6.24 -31.84 23.76
CA GLU A 251 -7.53 -31.14 23.75
C GLU A 251 -7.61 -30.17 22.56
N ALA A 252 -6.55 -29.42 22.29
CA ALA A 252 -6.48 -28.54 21.12
C ALA A 252 -6.68 -29.32 19.82
N VAL A 253 -5.99 -30.45 19.63
CA VAL A 253 -6.12 -31.30 18.44
C VAL A 253 -7.56 -31.77 18.26
N ARG A 254 -8.18 -32.26 19.34
CA ARG A 254 -9.56 -32.73 19.30
C ARG A 254 -10.51 -31.62 18.88
N HIS A 255 -10.43 -30.45 19.51
CA HIS A 255 -11.28 -29.31 19.20
C HIS A 255 -11.06 -28.74 17.79
N MET A 256 -9.82 -28.71 17.31
CA MET A 256 -9.51 -28.32 15.92
C MET A 256 -10.15 -29.29 14.93
N LYS A 257 -10.04 -30.61 15.16
CA LYS A 257 -10.66 -31.62 14.29
C LYS A 257 -12.19 -31.53 14.30
N GLU A 258 -12.81 -31.32 15.47
CA GLU A 258 -14.26 -31.06 15.60
C GLU A 258 -14.68 -29.80 14.81
N ALA A 259 -13.91 -28.71 14.92
CA ALA A 259 -14.19 -27.47 14.19
C ALA A 259 -14.04 -27.61 12.67
N ILE A 260 -13.08 -28.43 12.20
CA ILE A 260 -12.92 -28.78 10.79
C ILE A 260 -14.16 -29.50 10.26
N VAL A 261 -14.70 -30.49 10.99
CA VAL A 261 -15.93 -31.19 10.59
C VAL A 261 -17.10 -30.23 10.49
N ARG A 262 -17.27 -29.35 11.49
CA ARG A 262 -18.34 -28.35 11.49
C ARG A 262 -18.24 -27.37 10.31
N SER A 263 -17.02 -27.03 9.89
CA SER A 263 -16.78 -26.02 8.84
C SER A 263 -16.74 -26.60 7.43
N TYR A 264 -16.30 -27.85 7.29
CA TYR A 264 -16.00 -28.47 6.00
C TYR A 264 -16.66 -29.83 5.78
N GLY A 265 -17.46 -30.34 6.73
CA GLY A 265 -18.16 -31.63 6.60
C GLY A 265 -19.03 -31.70 5.33
N ASP A 266 -19.70 -30.59 5.00
CA ASP A 266 -20.54 -30.49 3.80
C ASP A 266 -19.74 -30.49 2.48
N LYS A 267 -18.41 -30.30 2.54
CA LYS A 267 -17.51 -30.31 1.37
C LYS A 267 -16.94 -31.69 1.04
N GLY A 268 -17.29 -32.71 1.83
CA GLY A 268 -16.89 -34.10 1.62
C GLY A 268 -15.71 -34.55 2.48
N GLU A 269 -15.65 -35.86 2.70
CA GLU A 269 -14.71 -36.54 3.60
C GLU A 269 -13.24 -36.31 3.22
N ASP A 270 -12.93 -36.20 1.93
CA ASP A 270 -11.55 -35.99 1.45
C ASP A 270 -11.02 -34.62 1.90
N VAL A 271 -11.87 -33.58 1.87
CA VAL A 271 -11.50 -32.24 2.35
C VAL A 271 -11.29 -32.24 3.87
N VAL A 272 -12.10 -32.97 4.61
CA VAL A 272 -11.97 -33.12 6.07
C VAL A 272 -10.65 -33.83 6.43
N LYS A 273 -10.38 -34.99 5.81
CA LYS A 273 -9.14 -35.76 6.02
C LYS A 273 -7.89 -34.97 5.63
N MET A 274 -7.98 -34.18 4.57
CA MET A 274 -6.90 -33.30 4.14
C MET A 274 -6.57 -32.27 5.24
N ASN A 275 -7.58 -31.64 5.84
CA ASN A 275 -7.38 -30.70 6.94
C ASN A 275 -6.92 -31.41 8.23
N TYR A 276 -7.35 -32.64 8.50
CA TYR A 276 -6.83 -33.41 9.64
C TYR A 276 -5.33 -33.65 9.52
N ARG A 277 -4.86 -34.06 8.34
CA ARG A 277 -3.42 -34.20 8.06
C ARG A 277 -2.67 -32.89 8.26
N ALA A 278 -3.28 -31.75 7.93
CA ALA A 278 -2.68 -30.45 8.17
C ALA A 278 -2.53 -30.11 9.66
N VAL A 279 -3.49 -30.52 10.50
CA VAL A 279 -3.36 -30.39 11.98
C VAL A 279 -2.23 -31.26 12.49
N ASP A 280 -2.22 -32.54 12.09
CA ASP A 280 -1.20 -33.51 12.54
C ASP A 280 0.21 -33.06 12.09
N ALA A 281 0.35 -32.64 10.83
CA ALA A 281 1.61 -32.11 10.31
C ALA A 281 2.08 -30.83 11.02
N GLY A 282 1.18 -29.91 11.36
CA GLY A 282 1.54 -28.68 12.07
C GLY A 282 2.13 -28.92 13.46
N ILE A 283 1.68 -29.99 14.13
CA ILE A 283 2.20 -30.41 15.45
C ILE A 283 3.51 -31.20 15.29
N GLU A 284 3.55 -32.12 14.33
CA GLU A 284 4.67 -33.04 14.14
C GLU A 284 5.88 -32.39 13.47
N GLN A 285 5.69 -31.36 12.64
CA GLN A 285 6.73 -30.77 11.80
C GLN A 285 7.24 -29.41 12.28
N VAL A 286 6.61 -28.79 13.27
CA VAL A 286 7.20 -27.60 13.91
C VAL A 286 8.52 -27.99 14.59
N ARG A 287 9.56 -27.18 14.39
CA ARG A 287 10.92 -27.46 14.89
C ARG A 287 11.42 -26.31 15.73
N GLU A 288 11.89 -26.63 16.93
CA GLU A 288 12.66 -25.69 17.74
C GLU A 288 14.07 -25.52 17.18
N VAL A 289 14.50 -24.28 17.04
CA VAL A 289 15.83 -23.89 16.58
C VAL A 289 16.60 -23.37 17.79
N LYS A 290 17.70 -24.05 18.13
CA LYS A 290 18.65 -23.54 19.11
C LYS A 290 19.26 -22.26 18.59
N VAL A 291 19.00 -21.14 19.28
CA VAL A 291 19.55 -19.83 18.95
C VAL A 291 21.06 -19.82 19.25
N PRO A 292 21.93 -19.60 18.24
CA PRO A 292 23.37 -19.52 18.46
C PRO A 292 23.76 -18.30 19.30
N ASP A 293 24.68 -18.45 20.26
CA ASP A 293 25.17 -17.32 21.07
C ASP A 293 25.86 -16.24 20.22
N ALA A 294 26.47 -16.61 19.09
CA ALA A 294 27.09 -15.69 18.14
C ALA A 294 26.11 -14.63 17.61
N TRP A 295 24.81 -14.93 17.58
CA TRP A 295 23.78 -14.00 17.13
C TRP A 295 23.62 -12.77 18.04
N ARG A 296 24.06 -12.83 19.30
CA ARG A 296 24.04 -11.68 20.22
C ARG A 296 24.80 -10.47 19.68
N GLN A 297 25.79 -10.70 18.83
CA GLN A 297 26.68 -9.68 18.24
C GLN A 297 26.58 -9.64 16.71
N ALA A 298 25.48 -10.13 16.12
CA ALA A 298 25.30 -10.06 14.67
C ALA A 298 25.35 -8.59 14.20
N GLU A 299 26.12 -8.31 13.16
CA GLU A 299 26.29 -6.97 12.61
C GLU A 299 25.24 -6.66 11.55
N ASP A 300 24.69 -5.44 11.58
CA ASP A 300 23.72 -5.01 10.57
C ASP A 300 24.37 -4.88 9.21
N THR A 301 23.70 -5.42 8.18
CA THR A 301 24.09 -5.16 6.80
C THR A 301 23.89 -3.67 6.51
N PRO A 302 24.88 -2.97 5.92
CA PRO A 302 24.71 -1.58 5.56
C PRO A 302 23.48 -1.39 4.67
N VAL A 303 22.56 -0.52 5.09
CA VAL A 303 21.40 -0.16 4.28
C VAL A 303 21.93 0.57 3.05
N LYS A 304 21.65 0.04 1.87
CA LYS A 304 21.99 0.71 0.62
C LYS A 304 21.15 1.98 0.52
N PHE A 305 21.81 3.10 0.28
CA PHE A 305 21.12 4.35 -0.02
C PHE A 305 20.22 4.13 -1.26
N ARG A 306 18.97 4.55 -1.14
CA ARG A 306 18.00 4.56 -2.23
C ARG A 306 17.65 6.00 -2.55
N GLU A 307 17.83 6.39 -3.80
CA GLU A 307 17.36 7.68 -4.29
C GLU A 307 15.82 7.65 -4.41
N ALA A 308 15.14 8.44 -3.61
CA ALA A 308 13.69 8.59 -3.62
C ALA A 308 13.29 9.98 -3.08
N PRO A 309 12.08 10.48 -3.41
CA PRO A 309 11.58 11.75 -2.88
C PRO A 309 11.55 11.78 -1.36
N ALA A 310 11.72 12.97 -0.76
CA ALA A 310 11.71 13.15 0.69
C ALA A 310 10.45 12.58 1.35
N PHE A 311 9.27 12.78 0.74
CA PHE A 311 8.02 12.17 1.23
C PHE A 311 8.11 10.64 1.31
N VAL A 312 8.73 10.00 0.31
CA VAL A 312 8.87 8.54 0.31
C VAL A 312 9.77 8.09 1.46
N LEU A 313 10.96 8.69 1.58
CA LEU A 313 11.96 8.29 2.58
C LEU A 313 11.52 8.59 4.02
N ASN A 314 10.91 9.76 4.24
CA ASN A 314 10.67 10.29 5.59
C ASN A 314 9.25 9.99 6.10
N ILE A 315 8.29 9.69 5.22
CA ILE A 315 6.89 9.47 5.58
C ILE A 315 6.42 8.09 5.09
N ALA A 316 6.43 7.86 3.78
CA ALA A 316 5.85 6.65 3.21
C ALA A 316 6.54 5.37 3.69
N ASP A 317 7.88 5.35 3.71
CA ASP A 317 8.66 4.20 4.18
C ASP A 317 8.44 3.95 5.68
N VAL A 318 8.32 4.99 6.49
CA VAL A 318 8.03 4.89 7.94
C VAL A 318 6.65 4.27 8.15
N MET A 319 5.63 4.76 7.45
CA MET A 319 4.28 4.19 7.49
C MET A 319 4.27 2.73 7.00
N ASN A 320 4.97 2.45 5.89
CA ASN A 320 5.05 1.11 5.31
C ASN A 320 5.75 0.11 6.23
N ARG A 321 6.68 0.53 7.11
CA ARG A 321 7.27 -0.33 8.15
C ARG A 321 6.37 -0.54 9.38
N GLN A 322 5.13 -0.06 9.35
CA GLN A 322 4.19 -0.03 10.49
C GLN A 322 4.67 0.89 11.64
N GLU A 323 5.48 1.89 11.32
CA GLU A 323 6.03 2.87 12.27
C GLU A 323 5.34 4.23 12.17
N GLY A 324 4.31 4.39 11.33
CA GLY A 324 3.67 5.70 11.09
C GLY A 324 3.14 6.43 12.33
N ASN A 325 2.94 5.72 13.45
CA ASN A 325 2.59 6.33 14.73
C ASN A 325 3.70 7.19 15.36
N SER A 326 4.97 7.00 14.95
CA SER A 326 6.11 7.80 15.41
C SER A 326 6.31 9.09 14.60
N LEU A 327 5.56 9.28 13.51
CA LEU A 327 5.63 10.53 12.74
C LEU A 327 5.00 11.66 13.56
N PRO A 328 5.73 12.75 13.83
CA PRO A 328 5.20 13.90 14.53
C PRO A 328 4.27 14.72 13.63
N VAL A 329 3.53 15.67 14.21
CA VAL A 329 2.66 16.59 13.45
C VAL A 329 3.46 17.37 12.40
N SER A 330 4.69 17.78 12.71
CA SER A 330 5.56 18.51 11.76
C SER A 330 5.85 17.76 10.47
N ALA A 331 5.82 16.42 10.49
CA ALA A 331 6.06 15.59 9.30
C ALA A 331 5.03 15.85 8.19
N PHE A 332 3.86 16.38 8.53
CA PHE A 332 2.76 16.62 7.60
C PHE A 332 2.54 18.10 7.27
N MET A 333 3.46 19.01 7.64
CA MET A 333 3.29 20.46 7.44
C MET A 333 3.28 20.89 5.97
N ASP A 334 3.95 20.16 5.10
CA ASP A 334 3.87 20.37 3.64
C ASP A 334 2.57 19.78 3.03
N HIS A 335 1.75 19.11 3.85
CA HIS A 335 0.57 18.34 3.46
C HIS A 335 -0.62 18.60 4.39
N VAL A 336 -0.75 19.82 4.93
CA VAL A 336 -1.79 20.19 5.92
C VAL A 336 -3.23 20.02 5.41
N ASP A 337 -3.44 20.04 4.10
CA ASP A 337 -4.72 19.81 3.43
C ASP A 337 -4.97 18.32 3.09
N GLY A 338 -4.01 17.44 3.39
CA GLY A 338 -4.05 16.02 3.06
C GLY A 338 -3.63 15.69 1.63
N THR A 339 -3.15 16.65 0.83
CA THR A 339 -2.67 16.39 -0.53
C THR A 339 -1.42 15.52 -0.51
N MET A 340 -1.44 14.39 -1.22
CA MET A 340 -0.32 13.44 -1.30
C MET A 340 0.41 13.54 -2.65
N PRO A 341 1.74 13.33 -2.68
CA PRO A 341 2.47 13.26 -3.94
C PRO A 341 2.10 12.01 -4.75
N GLN A 342 2.16 12.14 -6.07
CA GLN A 342 1.91 11.04 -6.99
C GLN A 342 3.07 10.03 -7.00
N ALA A 343 2.82 8.86 -7.61
CA ALA A 343 3.80 7.84 -7.95
C ALA A 343 4.54 7.19 -6.77
N THR A 344 4.11 7.39 -5.52
CA THR A 344 4.80 6.80 -4.36
C THR A 344 4.75 5.27 -4.36
N ALA A 345 3.75 4.66 -5.03
CA ALA A 345 3.67 3.20 -5.17
C ALA A 345 4.86 2.58 -5.92
N GLN A 346 5.57 3.35 -6.76
CA GLN A 346 6.76 2.87 -7.50
C GLN A 346 7.89 2.41 -6.58
N TYR A 347 7.93 2.93 -5.35
CA TYR A 347 9.01 2.69 -4.39
C TYR A 347 8.70 1.55 -3.41
N GLU A 348 7.49 0.96 -3.43
CA GLU A 348 7.13 -0.05 -2.43
C GLU A 348 7.85 -1.38 -2.65
N LYS A 349 7.93 -1.86 -3.90
CA LYS A 349 8.58 -3.13 -4.28
C LYS A 349 8.26 -4.28 -3.31
N ARG A 350 6.95 -4.49 -3.08
CA ARG A 350 6.40 -5.29 -1.98
C ARG A 350 6.92 -6.72 -1.91
N GLY A 351 7.21 -7.36 -3.04
CA GLY A 351 7.74 -8.72 -3.13
C GLY A 351 6.83 -9.77 -2.49
N ILE A 352 5.52 -9.67 -2.72
CA ILE A 352 4.50 -10.52 -2.05
C ILE A 352 4.04 -11.73 -2.88
N ALA A 353 4.44 -11.84 -4.15
CA ALA A 353 4.07 -12.97 -4.98
C ALA A 353 4.83 -14.23 -4.59
N VAL A 354 4.12 -15.35 -4.49
CA VAL A 354 4.73 -16.69 -4.40
C VAL A 354 5.36 -17.06 -5.76
N ASN A 355 4.61 -16.85 -6.84
CA ASN A 355 5.05 -17.14 -8.20
C ASN A 355 4.94 -15.88 -9.08
N VAL A 356 5.87 -15.71 -10.01
CA VAL A 356 5.88 -14.65 -11.02
C VAL A 356 5.96 -15.24 -12.43
N PRO A 357 5.46 -14.55 -13.47
CA PRO A 357 5.52 -15.06 -14.83
C PRO A 357 6.94 -14.95 -15.40
N ARG A 358 7.54 -16.09 -15.78
CA ARG A 358 8.76 -16.14 -16.58
C ARG A 358 8.44 -15.99 -18.06
N TRP A 359 9.11 -15.06 -18.74
CA TRP A 359 8.97 -14.89 -20.19
C TRP A 359 9.82 -15.90 -20.97
N ILE A 360 9.20 -16.55 -21.96
CA ILE A 360 9.82 -17.50 -22.88
C ILE A 360 9.84 -16.85 -24.28
N PRO A 361 10.96 -16.24 -24.68
CA PRO A 361 11.01 -15.41 -25.89
C PRO A 361 10.66 -16.17 -27.17
N GLU A 362 11.04 -17.44 -27.27
CA GLU A 362 10.90 -18.28 -28.46
C GLU A 362 9.42 -18.53 -28.80
N ASN A 363 8.57 -18.52 -27.79
CA ASN A 363 7.13 -18.74 -27.91
C ASN A 363 6.34 -17.43 -28.11
N CYS A 364 7.01 -16.28 -27.94
CA CYS A 364 6.33 -14.98 -27.87
C CYS A 364 5.99 -14.42 -29.25
N ILE A 365 4.69 -14.24 -29.51
CA ILE A 365 4.20 -13.61 -30.76
C ILE A 365 4.08 -12.08 -30.68
N GLN A 366 4.63 -11.44 -29.64
CA GLN A 366 4.67 -9.98 -29.45
C GLN A 366 3.29 -9.29 -29.57
N CYS A 367 2.25 -9.87 -28.96
CA CYS A 367 0.87 -9.36 -29.06
C CYS A 367 0.51 -8.31 -27.99
N ASN A 368 1.34 -8.16 -26.96
CA ASN A 368 1.13 -7.31 -25.78
C ASN A 368 -0.14 -7.58 -24.94
N GLN A 369 -0.88 -8.67 -25.18
CA GLN A 369 -2.08 -8.99 -24.40
C GLN A 369 -1.78 -9.24 -22.91
N CYS A 370 -0.60 -9.77 -22.60
CA CYS A 370 -0.16 -9.99 -21.23
C CYS A 370 -0.04 -8.68 -20.44
N ALA A 371 0.48 -7.62 -21.07
CA ALA A 371 0.49 -6.28 -20.52
C ALA A 371 -0.93 -5.73 -20.44
N PHE A 372 -1.72 -5.88 -21.51
CA PHE A 372 -3.10 -5.38 -21.61
C PHE A 372 -4.01 -5.80 -20.44
N VAL A 373 -3.92 -7.05 -20.01
CA VAL A 373 -4.75 -7.59 -18.91
C VAL A 373 -4.15 -7.42 -17.53
N CYS A 374 -2.91 -6.92 -17.41
CA CYS A 374 -2.23 -6.85 -16.13
C CYS A 374 -2.91 -5.82 -15.20
N PRO A 375 -3.42 -6.23 -14.02
CA PRO A 375 -4.12 -5.33 -13.10
C PRO A 375 -3.19 -4.36 -12.35
N HIS A 376 -1.87 -4.56 -12.40
CA HIS A 376 -0.91 -3.78 -11.61
C HIS A 376 0.18 -3.14 -12.47
N ALA A 377 0.08 -3.22 -13.80
CA ALA A 377 1.10 -2.74 -14.73
C ALA A 377 2.52 -3.34 -14.51
N VAL A 378 2.61 -4.55 -13.97
CA VAL A 378 3.88 -5.22 -13.61
C VAL A 378 4.54 -5.96 -14.78
N ILE A 379 3.88 -6.05 -15.92
CA ILE A 379 4.43 -6.65 -17.13
C ILE A 379 4.23 -5.69 -18.29
N ARG A 380 5.33 -5.30 -18.95
CA ARG A 380 5.32 -4.28 -20.00
C ARG A 380 6.18 -4.71 -21.19
N PRO A 381 5.78 -4.35 -22.42
CA PRO A 381 6.64 -4.49 -23.58
C PRO A 381 7.63 -3.32 -23.64
N PHE A 382 8.88 -3.62 -23.95
CA PHE A 382 9.93 -2.64 -24.17
C PHE A 382 10.50 -2.80 -25.57
N LEU A 383 10.79 -1.65 -26.20
CA LEU A 383 11.50 -1.54 -27.46
C LEU A 383 12.88 -0.94 -27.20
N MET A 384 13.89 -1.46 -27.89
CA MET A 384 15.29 -1.14 -27.67
C MET A 384 16.00 -0.93 -28.98
N THR A 385 16.83 0.10 -29.07
CA THR A 385 17.78 0.28 -30.18
C THR A 385 18.87 -0.78 -30.13
N ASP A 386 19.60 -0.99 -31.22
CA ASP A 386 20.73 -1.92 -31.24
C ASP A 386 21.81 -1.57 -30.21
N GLU A 387 22.02 -0.28 -29.93
CA GLU A 387 22.94 0.20 -28.89
C GLU A 387 22.45 -0.18 -27.48
N GLU A 388 21.16 0.00 -27.19
CA GLU A 388 20.56 -0.40 -25.91
C GLU A 388 20.51 -1.94 -25.75
N VAL A 389 20.40 -2.70 -26.84
CA VAL A 389 20.53 -4.16 -26.78
C VAL A 389 21.96 -4.54 -26.44
N ALA A 390 22.95 -3.93 -27.10
CA ALA A 390 24.36 -4.17 -26.84
C ALA A 390 24.82 -3.74 -25.43
N GLY A 391 24.19 -2.72 -24.85
CA GLY A 391 24.44 -2.25 -23.49
C GLY A 391 23.67 -3.01 -22.39
N SER A 392 22.80 -3.95 -22.76
CA SER A 392 21.99 -4.69 -21.80
C SER A 392 22.78 -5.81 -21.10
N PRO A 393 22.40 -6.21 -19.87
CA PRO A 393 23.01 -7.37 -19.21
C PRO A 393 22.90 -8.64 -20.08
N ASP A 394 23.89 -9.53 -20.04
CA ASP A 394 23.87 -10.79 -20.81
C ASP A 394 22.64 -11.67 -20.51
N THR A 395 22.07 -11.54 -19.30
CA THR A 395 20.86 -12.23 -18.85
C THR A 395 19.56 -11.58 -19.38
N PHE A 396 19.63 -10.37 -19.93
CA PHE A 396 18.52 -9.58 -20.44
C PHE A 396 18.19 -9.96 -21.89
N LYS A 397 17.68 -11.18 -22.08
CA LYS A 397 17.36 -11.70 -23.42
C LYS A 397 16.34 -10.81 -24.15
N THR A 398 16.58 -10.53 -25.43
CA THR A 398 15.65 -9.83 -26.33
C THR A 398 15.39 -10.64 -27.60
N VAL A 399 14.27 -10.38 -28.28
CA VAL A 399 14.01 -10.90 -29.63
C VAL A 399 13.89 -9.75 -30.62
N LYS A 400 14.08 -10.00 -31.92
CA LYS A 400 13.86 -8.96 -32.94
C LYS A 400 12.39 -8.53 -32.97
N GLY A 401 12.13 -7.24 -33.07
CA GLY A 401 10.78 -6.71 -33.25
C GLY A 401 10.10 -7.21 -34.53
N MET A 402 8.78 -7.20 -34.55
CA MET A 402 7.99 -7.45 -35.77
C MET A 402 7.75 -6.13 -36.52
N LYS A 403 7.42 -6.20 -37.82
CA LYS A 403 6.96 -5.02 -38.57
C LYS A 403 5.72 -4.39 -37.88
N PRO A 404 5.64 -3.05 -37.74
CA PRO A 404 6.51 -2.01 -38.32
C PRO A 404 7.67 -1.53 -37.41
N TYR A 405 8.07 -2.31 -36.40
CA TYR A 405 9.10 -1.97 -35.42
C TYR A 405 10.27 -2.96 -35.43
N ASP A 406 10.54 -3.59 -36.58
CA ASP A 406 11.58 -4.61 -36.77
C ASP A 406 13.01 -4.06 -36.76
N GLN A 407 13.17 -2.74 -36.67
CA GLN A 407 14.42 -2.04 -36.35
C GLN A 407 14.79 -2.04 -34.86
N TYR A 408 13.88 -2.49 -33.97
CA TYR A 408 14.13 -2.53 -32.54
C TYR A 408 14.25 -3.97 -32.02
N GLY A 409 15.01 -4.15 -30.94
CA GLY A 409 14.86 -5.27 -30.03
C GLY A 409 13.54 -5.15 -29.26
N PHE A 410 12.89 -6.29 -29.00
CA PHE A 410 11.64 -6.40 -28.25
C PHE A 410 11.84 -7.33 -27.05
N ARG A 411 11.30 -6.91 -25.90
CA ARG A 411 11.23 -7.75 -24.70
C ARG A 411 9.94 -7.50 -23.95
N VAL A 412 9.39 -8.57 -23.36
CA VAL A 412 8.39 -8.44 -22.30
C VAL A 412 9.12 -8.52 -20.97
N GLN A 413 9.13 -7.42 -20.21
CA GLN A 413 9.81 -7.33 -18.93
C GLN A 413 8.80 -7.34 -17.79
N ILE A 414 9.16 -8.00 -16.68
CA ILE A 414 8.32 -8.19 -15.50
C ILE A 414 8.96 -7.45 -14.32
N SER A 415 8.17 -6.67 -13.58
CA SER A 415 8.54 -6.18 -12.26
C SER A 415 8.25 -7.28 -11.25
N ALA A 416 9.26 -8.09 -10.94
CA ALA A 416 9.10 -9.23 -10.04
C ALA A 416 8.61 -8.82 -8.64
N LEU A 417 9.12 -7.70 -8.12
CA LEU A 417 8.79 -7.21 -6.78
C LEU A 417 7.44 -6.50 -6.68
N ASP A 418 6.86 -6.07 -7.79
CA ASP A 418 5.52 -5.47 -7.78
C ASP A 418 4.42 -6.49 -8.18
N CYS A 419 4.82 -7.62 -8.75
CA CYS A 419 3.91 -8.67 -9.16
C CYS A 419 3.15 -9.26 -7.96
N THR A 420 1.87 -9.55 -8.17
CA THR A 420 1.00 -10.20 -7.16
C THR A 420 0.76 -11.68 -7.47
N GLY A 421 1.36 -12.23 -8.52
CA GLY A 421 1.25 -13.64 -8.89
C GLY A 421 -0.14 -14.11 -9.35
N CYS A 422 -1.00 -13.21 -9.85
CA CYS A 422 -2.39 -13.55 -10.21
C CYS A 422 -2.54 -14.49 -11.41
N GLY A 423 -1.50 -14.64 -12.24
CA GLY A 423 -1.51 -15.54 -13.40
C GLY A 423 -2.30 -15.07 -14.61
N SER A 424 -3.01 -13.92 -14.56
CA SER A 424 -3.85 -13.43 -15.66
C SER A 424 -3.09 -13.29 -16.99
N CYS A 425 -1.82 -12.84 -16.93
CA CYS A 425 -0.96 -12.70 -18.10
C CYS A 425 -0.58 -14.05 -18.75
N ALA A 426 -0.30 -15.08 -17.95
CA ALA A 426 -0.01 -16.42 -18.44
C ALA A 426 -1.28 -17.10 -19.02
N GLN A 427 -2.42 -16.89 -18.37
CA GLN A 427 -3.70 -17.40 -18.81
C GLN A 427 -4.10 -16.85 -20.19
N VAL A 428 -4.04 -15.52 -20.37
CA VAL A 428 -4.44 -14.87 -21.64
C VAL A 428 -3.46 -15.13 -22.79
N CYS A 429 -2.21 -15.54 -22.50
CA CYS A 429 -1.19 -15.72 -23.53
C CYS A 429 -1.71 -16.60 -24.68
N PRO A 430 -1.86 -16.06 -25.91
CA PRO A 430 -2.53 -16.74 -27.02
C PRO A 430 -1.57 -17.60 -27.86
N ALA A 431 -0.28 -17.65 -27.50
CA ALA A 431 0.69 -18.48 -28.18
C ALA A 431 0.34 -19.97 -27.99
N LYS A 432 0.57 -20.78 -29.03
CA LYS A 432 0.26 -22.23 -29.02
C LYS A 432 0.99 -22.92 -27.86
N GLU A 433 2.29 -22.67 -27.77
CA GLU A 433 3.09 -22.95 -26.59
C GLU A 433 3.13 -21.70 -25.73
N LYS A 434 2.95 -21.83 -24.42
CA LYS A 434 2.85 -20.66 -23.54
C LYS A 434 4.17 -19.90 -23.54
N ALA A 435 4.10 -18.58 -23.80
CA ALA A 435 5.24 -17.67 -23.71
C ALA A 435 5.44 -17.10 -22.30
N LEU A 436 4.55 -17.44 -21.37
CA LEU A 436 4.59 -17.04 -19.96
C LEU A 436 4.20 -18.25 -19.11
N VAL A 437 5.08 -18.63 -18.17
CA VAL A 437 4.86 -19.73 -17.22
C VAL A 437 5.11 -19.20 -15.80
N MET A 438 4.24 -19.55 -14.86
CA MET A 438 4.38 -19.10 -13.46
C MET A 438 5.43 -19.95 -12.76
N GLU A 439 6.42 -19.30 -12.15
CA GLU A 439 7.53 -19.95 -11.43
C GLU A 439 7.83 -19.20 -10.12
N PRO A 440 8.48 -19.84 -9.13
CA PRO A 440 8.77 -19.23 -7.82
C PRO A 440 9.54 -17.91 -7.93
N LEU A 441 9.13 -16.89 -7.17
CA LEU A 441 9.75 -15.56 -7.17
C LEU A 441 11.26 -15.61 -6.91
N GLU A 442 11.69 -16.47 -5.99
CA GLU A 442 13.09 -16.59 -5.58
C GLU A 442 14.01 -16.99 -6.74
N ALA A 443 13.52 -17.79 -7.68
CA ALA A 443 14.27 -18.20 -8.87
C ALA A 443 14.40 -17.07 -9.91
N HIS A 444 13.63 -15.98 -9.75
CA HIS A 444 13.51 -14.89 -10.72
C HIS A 444 13.89 -13.53 -10.14
N MET A 445 14.63 -13.49 -9.03
CA MET A 445 15.07 -12.23 -8.40
C MET A 445 15.96 -11.35 -9.30
N LEU A 446 16.62 -11.93 -10.30
CA LEU A 446 17.36 -11.17 -11.33
C LEU A 446 16.44 -10.22 -12.12
N GLU A 447 15.14 -10.53 -12.23
CA GLU A 447 14.19 -9.68 -12.92
C GLU A 447 13.95 -8.33 -12.22
N ALA A 448 14.34 -8.19 -10.94
CA ALA A 448 14.34 -6.89 -10.26
C ALA A 448 15.35 -5.92 -10.90
N GLY A 449 16.59 -6.37 -11.14
CA GLY A 449 17.61 -5.56 -11.83
C GLY A 449 17.30 -5.37 -13.31
N HIS A 450 16.72 -6.38 -13.97
CA HIS A 450 16.23 -6.23 -15.34
C HIS A 450 15.11 -5.19 -15.45
N TRP A 451 14.21 -5.11 -14.47
CA TRP A 451 13.17 -4.08 -14.43
C TRP A 451 13.77 -2.67 -14.32
N GLU A 452 14.76 -2.47 -13.45
CA GLU A 452 15.48 -1.19 -13.32
C GLU A 452 16.14 -0.79 -14.64
N TYR A 453 16.84 -1.73 -15.31
CA TYR A 453 17.41 -1.48 -16.62
C TYR A 453 16.35 -1.09 -17.65
N ALA A 454 15.24 -1.84 -17.73
CA ALA A 454 14.17 -1.57 -18.69
C ALA A 454 13.53 -0.19 -18.47
N GLN A 455 13.38 0.24 -17.22
CA GLN A 455 12.87 1.57 -16.88
C GLN A 455 13.85 2.70 -17.21
N SER A 456 15.15 2.40 -17.35
CA SER A 456 16.18 3.38 -17.74
C SER A 456 16.25 3.62 -19.26
N LEU A 457 15.57 2.80 -20.07
CA LEU A 457 15.60 2.89 -21.53
C LEU A 457 15.03 4.21 -22.04
N SER A 458 15.58 4.71 -23.14
CA SER A 458 15.08 5.92 -23.79
C SER A 458 13.63 5.74 -24.28
N LYS A 459 12.85 6.82 -24.35
CA LYS A 459 11.48 6.80 -24.87
C LYS A 459 11.48 6.53 -26.37
N LYS A 460 10.68 5.55 -26.82
CA LYS A 460 10.47 5.27 -28.25
C LYS A 460 9.10 5.78 -28.66
N PRO A 461 8.95 6.43 -29.83
CA PRO A 461 7.63 6.72 -30.38
C PRO A 461 6.82 5.44 -30.51
N ASN A 462 5.52 5.51 -30.19
CA ASN A 462 4.64 4.36 -30.38
C ASN A 462 4.63 3.96 -31.87
N PRO A 463 5.11 2.75 -32.23
CA PRO A 463 5.19 2.34 -33.64
C PRO A 463 3.83 1.92 -34.20
N MET A 464 2.77 1.96 -33.40
CA MET A 464 1.42 1.52 -33.75
C MET A 464 0.39 2.54 -33.28
N SER A 465 -0.88 2.36 -33.70
CA SER A 465 -1.96 3.16 -33.15
C SER A 465 -2.23 2.79 -31.69
N LYS A 466 -2.23 3.79 -30.79
CA LYS A 466 -2.61 3.65 -29.38
C LYS A 466 -4.05 3.14 -29.18
N THR A 467 -4.92 3.19 -30.20
CA THR A 467 -6.30 2.67 -30.13
C THR A 467 -6.40 1.15 -30.40
N THR A 468 -5.29 0.48 -30.73
CA THR A 468 -5.25 -0.98 -30.87
C THR A 468 -4.80 -1.65 -29.56
N VAL A 469 -5.20 -2.90 -29.33
CA VAL A 469 -4.74 -3.67 -28.14
C VAL A 469 -3.21 -3.67 -28.07
N LYS A 470 -2.52 -3.95 -29.17
CA LYS A 470 -1.06 -4.01 -29.18
C LYS A 470 -0.41 -2.63 -29.00
N GLY A 471 -0.88 -1.63 -29.75
CA GLY A 471 -0.31 -0.28 -29.74
C GLY A 471 -0.55 0.48 -28.44
N SER A 472 -1.72 0.32 -27.80
CA SER A 472 -1.99 0.92 -26.49
C SER A 472 -0.96 0.53 -25.43
N GLN A 473 -0.37 -0.65 -25.54
CA GLN A 473 0.57 -1.17 -24.54
C GLN A 473 2.02 -0.71 -24.75
N PHE A 474 2.32 -0.01 -25.86
CA PHE A 474 3.58 0.72 -26.01
C PHE A 474 3.53 2.11 -25.34
N GLU A 475 2.34 2.59 -24.96
CA GLU A 475 2.22 3.79 -24.14
C GLU A 475 2.53 3.46 -22.67
N ARG A 476 3.21 4.39 -21.99
CA ARG A 476 3.49 4.28 -20.56
C ARG A 476 2.17 4.26 -19.78
N PRO A 477 1.89 3.24 -18.96
CA PRO A 477 0.76 3.27 -18.04
C PRO A 477 1.01 4.34 -16.96
N LEU A 478 0.01 5.20 -16.70
CA LEU A 478 0.08 6.24 -15.66
C LEU A 478 -0.72 5.86 -14.40
N PHE A 479 -0.97 4.56 -14.27
CA PHE A 479 -1.56 3.91 -13.10
C PHE A 479 -0.89 2.56 -12.93
N GLU A 480 -0.12 2.40 -11.87
CA GLU A 480 0.74 1.23 -11.64
C GLU A 480 0.84 0.85 -10.16
N PHE A 481 1.05 -0.44 -9.89
CA PHE A 481 1.39 -0.98 -8.57
C PHE A 481 0.39 -0.70 -7.44
N SER A 482 -0.89 -0.48 -7.78
CA SER A 482 -1.95 -0.20 -6.81
C SER A 482 -2.14 -1.27 -5.73
N GLY A 483 -2.77 -0.89 -4.62
CA GLY A 483 -3.17 -1.80 -3.54
C GLY A 483 -4.33 -2.76 -3.87
N ALA A 484 -4.73 -2.86 -5.14
CA ALA A 484 -5.83 -3.72 -5.57
C ALA A 484 -5.51 -5.21 -5.42
N CYS A 485 -6.57 -6.04 -5.38
CA CYS A 485 -6.44 -7.49 -5.25
C CYS A 485 -5.63 -8.11 -6.41
N ALA A 486 -5.00 -9.25 -6.16
CA ALA A 486 -4.39 -10.06 -7.20
C ALA A 486 -5.46 -10.49 -8.22
N GLY A 487 -5.33 -10.06 -9.48
CA GLY A 487 -6.33 -10.36 -10.52
C GLY A 487 -7.57 -9.46 -10.48
N CYS A 488 -7.47 -8.25 -9.89
CA CYS A 488 -8.57 -7.29 -9.85
C CYS A 488 -9.15 -7.01 -11.25
N GLY A 489 -10.48 -7.03 -11.36
CA GLY A 489 -11.19 -6.77 -12.61
C GLY A 489 -11.34 -5.29 -12.96
N GLU A 490 -11.09 -4.36 -12.03
CA GLU A 490 -11.30 -2.92 -12.24
C GLU A 490 -10.06 -2.24 -12.85
N THR A 491 -8.88 -2.50 -12.28
CA THR A 491 -7.67 -1.74 -12.57
C THR A 491 -7.13 -1.87 -14.00
N PRO A 492 -7.30 -2.97 -14.76
CA PRO A 492 -6.93 -2.99 -16.17
C PRO A 492 -7.63 -1.90 -17.00
N TYR A 493 -8.88 -1.57 -16.67
CA TYR A 493 -9.64 -0.52 -17.35
C TYR A 493 -9.08 0.87 -17.05
N VAL A 494 -8.81 1.18 -15.78
CA VAL A 494 -8.24 2.47 -15.39
C VAL A 494 -6.84 2.63 -15.98
N ARG A 495 -5.98 1.61 -15.88
CA ARG A 495 -4.66 1.59 -16.51
C ARG A 495 -4.72 1.88 -18.00
N LEU A 496 -5.58 1.19 -18.75
CA LEU A 496 -5.76 1.44 -20.19
C LEU A 496 -6.23 2.87 -20.46
N THR A 497 -7.16 3.38 -19.65
CA THR A 497 -7.68 4.75 -19.78
C THR A 497 -6.54 5.76 -19.60
N THR A 498 -5.64 5.54 -18.65
CA THR A 498 -4.46 6.40 -18.46
C THR A 498 -3.47 6.34 -19.63
N GLN A 499 -3.32 5.19 -20.29
CA GLN A 499 -2.48 5.06 -21.49
C GLN A 499 -3.03 5.87 -22.68
N LEU A 500 -4.35 6.10 -22.73
CA LEU A 500 -4.99 6.82 -23.83
C LEU A 500 -5.08 8.33 -23.61
N PHE A 501 -5.37 8.75 -22.37
CA PHE A 501 -5.74 10.12 -22.02
C PHE A 501 -5.03 10.69 -20.79
N GLY A 502 -4.17 9.89 -20.13
CA GLY A 502 -3.66 10.19 -18.80
C GLY A 502 -2.83 11.47 -18.70
N ASP A 503 -2.21 11.90 -19.79
CA ASP A 503 -1.42 13.13 -19.81
C ASP A 503 -2.28 14.38 -19.51
N ARG A 504 -3.57 14.37 -19.88
CA ARG A 504 -4.50 15.50 -19.76
C ARG A 504 -5.73 15.19 -18.91
N MET A 505 -5.68 14.11 -18.13
CA MET A 505 -6.79 13.57 -17.37
C MET A 505 -7.00 14.27 -16.02
N MET A 506 -8.25 14.45 -15.64
CA MET A 506 -8.67 14.83 -14.29
C MET A 506 -9.71 13.83 -13.81
N ILE A 507 -9.46 13.20 -12.66
CA ILE A 507 -10.28 12.12 -12.12
C ILE A 507 -11.02 12.62 -10.87
N ALA A 508 -12.35 12.60 -10.94
CA ALA A 508 -13.22 12.56 -9.78
C ALA A 508 -13.55 11.08 -9.50
N ASN A 509 -13.16 10.58 -8.32
CA ASN A 509 -13.32 9.19 -7.96
C ASN A 509 -14.29 9.03 -6.78
N ALA A 510 -15.34 8.23 -6.94
CA ALA A 510 -16.28 7.93 -5.87
C ALA A 510 -15.60 7.09 -4.80
N THR A 511 -16.08 7.19 -3.56
CA THR A 511 -15.62 6.30 -2.49
C THR A 511 -15.99 4.86 -2.80
N GLY A 512 -15.05 3.93 -2.66
CA GLY A 512 -15.27 2.52 -2.92
C GLY A 512 -13.97 1.81 -3.28
N CYS A 513 -14.07 0.68 -3.98
CA CYS A 513 -12.90 -0.07 -4.42
C CYS A 513 -11.85 0.82 -5.09
N SER A 514 -12.29 1.66 -6.03
CA SER A 514 -11.45 2.53 -6.83
C SER A 514 -10.76 3.62 -6.04
N SER A 515 -11.37 4.16 -4.97
CA SER A 515 -10.68 5.11 -4.10
C SER A 515 -9.69 4.42 -3.17
N ILE A 516 -10.01 3.22 -2.67
CA ILE A 516 -9.12 2.46 -1.78
C ILE A 516 -7.84 2.05 -2.51
N TRP A 517 -7.92 1.39 -3.67
CA TRP A 517 -6.70 1.05 -4.39
C TRP A 517 -6.08 2.26 -5.11
N GLY A 518 -6.83 3.34 -5.33
CA GLY A 518 -6.41 4.52 -6.09
C GLY A 518 -5.78 5.64 -5.27
N GLY A 519 -6.02 5.67 -3.95
CA GLY A 519 -5.59 6.78 -3.09
C GLY A 519 -5.50 6.46 -1.60
N SER A 520 -5.14 5.23 -1.20
CA SER A 520 -4.86 4.92 0.21
C SER A 520 -3.45 5.36 0.61
N ALA A 521 -3.35 6.38 1.46
CA ALA A 521 -2.07 6.89 1.94
C ALA A 521 -1.25 5.79 2.66
N PRO A 522 0.08 5.74 2.45
CA PRO A 522 0.90 6.68 1.67
C PRO A 522 1.12 6.27 0.20
N SER A 523 0.39 5.27 -0.30
CA SER A 523 0.67 4.59 -1.58
C SER A 523 -0.20 5.12 -2.72
N MET A 524 0.39 5.92 -3.60
CA MET A 524 -0.27 6.61 -4.70
C MET A 524 0.13 5.96 -6.03
N PRO A 525 -0.78 5.21 -6.70
CA PRO A 525 -0.49 4.45 -7.92
C PRO A 525 -0.54 5.28 -9.20
N TYR A 526 -1.21 6.43 -9.19
CA TYR A 526 -1.22 7.35 -10.32
C TYR A 526 0.15 8.01 -10.42
N CYS A 527 0.72 8.05 -11.62
CA CYS A 527 2.05 8.59 -11.87
C CYS A 527 2.08 9.51 -13.08
N VAL A 528 3.26 10.07 -13.35
CA VAL A 528 3.50 10.96 -14.48
C VAL A 528 4.29 10.28 -15.58
N ASN A 529 4.14 10.80 -16.80
CA ASN A 529 5.00 10.44 -17.92
C ASN A 529 6.38 11.11 -17.79
N ASP A 530 7.26 10.85 -18.75
CA ASP A 530 8.64 11.36 -18.74
C ASP A 530 8.71 12.91 -18.85
N ASP A 531 7.62 13.54 -19.29
CA ASP A 531 7.48 14.99 -19.39
C ASP A 531 6.85 15.62 -18.12
N GLY A 532 6.61 14.82 -17.07
CA GLY A 532 6.04 15.27 -15.79
C GLY A 532 4.52 15.42 -15.77
N PHE A 533 3.80 14.88 -16.77
CA PHE A 533 2.34 14.98 -16.87
C PHE A 533 1.63 13.66 -16.56
N GLY A 534 0.57 13.74 -15.76
CA GLY A 534 -0.25 12.58 -15.42
C GLY A 534 -1.64 12.97 -14.93
N PRO A 535 -2.47 11.97 -14.57
CA PRO A 535 -3.82 12.21 -14.08
C PRO A 535 -3.79 12.99 -12.77
N SER A 536 -4.54 14.09 -12.68
CA SER A 536 -4.92 14.61 -11.35
C SER A 536 -6.04 13.74 -10.80
N TRP A 537 -6.00 13.42 -9.50
CA TRP A 537 -6.95 12.51 -8.87
C TRP A 537 -7.46 13.10 -7.57
N ALA A 538 -8.76 13.02 -7.35
CA ALA A 538 -9.37 13.36 -6.07
C ALA A 538 -10.61 12.49 -5.79
N ASN A 539 -10.84 12.22 -4.51
CA ASN A 539 -12.04 11.59 -3.99
C ASN A 539 -12.72 12.59 -3.05
N SER A 540 -13.95 12.98 -3.36
CA SER A 540 -14.79 13.80 -2.47
C SER A 540 -15.49 12.87 -1.48
N LEU A 541 -16.74 12.50 -1.74
CA LEU A 541 -17.50 11.57 -0.93
C LEU A 541 -17.98 10.37 -1.76
N PHE A 542 -18.82 9.54 -1.16
CA PHE A 542 -19.40 8.40 -1.85
C PHE A 542 -20.50 8.85 -2.80
N GLU A 543 -21.37 9.73 -2.31
CA GLU A 543 -22.65 10.12 -2.89
C GLU A 543 -22.59 11.28 -3.89
N ASP A 544 -21.51 12.07 -3.91
CA ASP A 544 -21.43 13.35 -4.65
C ASP A 544 -20.48 13.32 -5.86
N ASN A 545 -19.98 12.14 -6.24
CA ASN A 545 -18.86 12.07 -7.17
C ASN A 545 -19.20 12.57 -8.59
N ALA A 546 -20.47 12.46 -9.02
CA ALA A 546 -20.91 12.98 -10.31
C ALA A 546 -20.89 14.51 -10.33
N GLU A 547 -21.44 15.12 -9.27
CA GLU A 547 -21.48 16.55 -9.02
C GLU A 547 -20.06 17.10 -8.86
N TYR A 548 -19.20 16.40 -8.13
CA TYR A 548 -17.80 16.75 -7.95
C TYR A 548 -17.06 16.82 -9.30
N GLY A 549 -17.21 15.79 -10.13
CA GLY A 549 -16.66 15.76 -11.49
C GLY A 549 -17.24 16.84 -12.40
N LEU A 550 -18.55 17.12 -12.30
CA LEU A 550 -19.19 18.22 -13.02
C LEU A 550 -18.61 19.58 -12.59
N CYS A 551 -18.40 19.80 -11.30
CA CYS A 551 -17.79 21.02 -10.77
C CYS A 551 -16.35 21.19 -11.26
N MET A 552 -15.54 20.12 -11.29
CA MET A 552 -14.22 20.15 -11.91
C MET A 552 -14.30 20.58 -13.38
N HIS A 553 -15.22 19.97 -14.15
CA HIS A 553 -15.41 20.30 -15.56
C HIS A 553 -15.80 21.76 -15.78
N LEU A 554 -16.76 22.26 -15.00
CA LEU A 554 -17.21 23.67 -15.08
C LEU A 554 -16.10 24.63 -14.67
N GLY A 555 -15.34 24.32 -13.61
CA GLY A 555 -14.19 25.13 -13.18
C GLY A 555 -13.14 25.26 -14.28
N VAL A 556 -12.73 24.13 -14.88
CA VAL A 556 -11.81 24.11 -16.02
C VAL A 556 -12.36 24.90 -17.19
N LYS A 557 -13.66 24.76 -17.51
CA LYS A 557 -14.30 25.50 -18.60
C LYS A 557 -14.21 27.01 -18.37
N TYR A 558 -14.56 27.51 -17.18
CA TYR A 558 -14.48 28.94 -16.88
C TYR A 558 -13.06 29.50 -16.93
N ILE A 559 -12.07 28.74 -16.42
CA ILE A 559 -10.66 29.15 -16.50
C ILE A 559 -10.18 29.14 -17.96
N ARG A 560 -10.61 28.15 -18.74
CA ARG A 560 -10.28 28.03 -20.16
C ARG A 560 -10.93 29.14 -21.00
N ASP A 561 -12.16 29.52 -20.72
CA ASP A 561 -12.83 30.66 -21.36
C ASP A 561 -12.10 31.97 -21.03
N ARG A 562 -11.63 32.12 -19.78
CA ARG A 562 -10.81 33.27 -19.36
C ARG A 562 -9.49 33.34 -20.14
N VAL A 563 -8.70 32.27 -20.17
CA VAL A 563 -7.43 32.28 -20.92
C VAL A 563 -7.68 32.47 -22.42
N SER A 564 -8.74 31.88 -22.98
CA SER A 564 -9.14 32.10 -24.38
C SER A 564 -9.41 33.57 -24.69
N SER A 565 -10.02 34.31 -23.75
CA SER A 565 -10.25 35.75 -23.90
C SER A 565 -8.94 36.56 -23.93
N TYR A 566 -7.94 36.16 -23.13
CA TYR A 566 -6.61 36.78 -23.16
C TYR A 566 -5.86 36.46 -24.45
N VAL A 567 -5.91 35.20 -24.90
CA VAL A 567 -5.32 34.78 -26.17
C VAL A 567 -5.95 35.55 -27.33
N LYS A 568 -7.28 35.75 -27.31
CA LYS A 568 -7.98 36.55 -28.32
C LYS A 568 -7.53 38.00 -28.30
N ALA A 569 -7.51 38.63 -27.11
CA ALA A 569 -7.07 40.01 -26.96
C ALA A 569 -5.62 40.20 -27.43
N LEU A 570 -4.74 39.22 -27.18
CA LEU A 570 -3.36 39.24 -27.67
C LEU A 570 -3.32 39.12 -29.20
N SER A 571 -4.11 38.23 -29.81
CA SER A 571 -4.15 38.03 -31.26
C SER A 571 -4.60 39.27 -32.05
N GLU A 572 -5.35 40.17 -31.40
CA GLU A 572 -5.84 41.41 -32.00
C GLU A 572 -4.79 42.55 -31.96
N LYS A 573 -3.63 42.35 -31.32
CA LYS A 573 -2.57 43.36 -31.25
C LYS A 573 -1.81 43.49 -32.57
N ALA A 574 -1.58 44.73 -33.00
CA ALA A 574 -0.61 45.03 -34.05
C ALA A 574 0.81 44.72 -33.53
N ASP A 575 1.71 44.25 -34.40
CA ASP A 575 3.14 44.02 -34.10
C ASP A 575 3.50 42.76 -33.29
N LEU A 576 2.75 41.66 -33.48
CA LEU A 576 3.19 40.34 -33.00
C LEU A 576 4.29 39.73 -33.91
N PRO A 577 5.32 39.08 -33.34
CA PRO A 577 6.26 38.24 -34.08
C PRO A 577 5.54 37.17 -34.92
N ALA A 578 6.08 36.83 -36.09
CA ALA A 578 5.44 35.89 -37.02
C ALA A 578 5.15 34.53 -36.39
N ILE A 579 6.10 33.98 -35.63
CA ILE A 579 5.97 32.67 -34.94
C ILE A 579 4.83 32.70 -33.92
N LEU A 580 4.70 33.80 -33.18
CA LEU A 580 3.61 33.96 -32.21
C LEU A 580 2.26 34.09 -32.92
N ARG A 581 2.18 34.86 -34.01
CA ARG A 581 0.95 34.99 -34.80
C ARG A 581 0.48 33.64 -35.34
N GLU A 582 1.39 32.87 -35.94
CA GLU A 582 1.10 31.52 -36.45
C GLU A 582 0.64 30.56 -35.33
N SER A 583 1.30 30.61 -34.17
CA SER A 583 0.95 29.74 -33.03
C SER A 583 -0.40 30.11 -32.40
N LEU A 584 -0.78 31.39 -32.42
CA LEU A 584 -2.11 31.85 -31.98
C LEU A 584 -3.21 31.35 -32.93
N GLU A 585 -2.97 31.42 -34.24
CA GLU A 585 -3.87 30.90 -35.26
C GLU A 585 -4.02 29.37 -35.14
N ASP A 586 -2.92 28.61 -35.09
CA ASP A 586 -2.92 27.15 -34.89
C ASP A 586 -3.68 26.77 -33.62
N TRP A 587 -3.48 27.52 -32.53
CA TRP A 587 -4.22 27.27 -31.29
C TRP A 587 -5.72 27.54 -31.45
N PHE A 588 -6.16 28.62 -32.08
CA PHE A 588 -7.61 28.84 -32.26
C PHE A 588 -8.27 27.78 -33.13
N GLU A 589 -7.58 27.30 -34.17
CA GLU A 589 -8.06 26.22 -35.03
C GLU A 589 -8.15 24.89 -34.29
N ASN A 590 -7.17 24.60 -33.42
CA ASN A 590 -6.99 23.28 -32.81
C ASN A 590 -7.22 23.21 -31.30
N LYS A 591 -7.64 24.30 -30.63
CA LYS A 591 -7.79 24.35 -29.16
C LYS A 591 -8.68 23.24 -28.62
N ASP A 592 -9.73 22.87 -29.37
CA ASP A 592 -10.71 21.85 -29.00
C ASP A 592 -10.38 20.45 -29.56
N ALA A 593 -9.19 20.27 -30.16
CA ALA A 593 -8.72 18.98 -30.61
C ALA A 593 -8.50 18.04 -29.39
N LYS A 594 -9.00 16.81 -29.50
CA LYS A 594 -8.82 15.77 -28.47
C LYS A 594 -7.47 15.06 -28.61
N ASP A 595 -7.10 14.77 -29.85
CA ASP A 595 -5.81 14.19 -30.21
C ASP A 595 -4.80 15.32 -30.44
N GLY A 596 -3.57 15.16 -29.96
CA GLY A 596 -2.53 16.18 -30.10
C GLY A 596 -2.73 17.44 -29.26
N ALA A 597 -3.74 17.50 -28.38
CA ALA A 597 -4.10 18.68 -27.57
C ALA A 597 -2.89 19.31 -26.85
N ARG A 598 -1.98 18.47 -26.32
CA ARG A 598 -0.75 18.94 -25.67
C ARG A 598 0.21 19.60 -26.63
N GLY A 599 0.39 19.06 -27.84
CA GLY A 599 1.27 19.62 -28.84
C GLY A 599 0.82 21.02 -29.26
N VAL A 600 -0.49 21.21 -29.46
CA VAL A 600 -1.09 22.52 -29.76
C VAL A 600 -0.81 23.52 -28.65
N ALA A 601 -1.04 23.15 -27.39
CA ALA A 601 -0.77 24.02 -26.25
C ALA A 601 0.75 24.31 -26.08
N ALA A 602 1.61 23.30 -26.24
CA ALA A 602 3.06 23.44 -26.07
C ALA A 602 3.67 24.38 -27.11
N LYS A 603 3.24 24.31 -28.37
CA LYS A 603 3.65 25.27 -29.42
C LYS A 603 3.32 26.71 -29.02
N LEU A 604 2.09 26.97 -28.58
CA LEU A 604 1.68 28.30 -28.16
C LEU A 604 2.47 28.78 -26.93
N VAL A 605 2.66 27.93 -25.92
CA VAL A 605 3.45 28.27 -24.72
C VAL A 605 4.89 28.60 -25.09
N PHE A 606 5.51 27.84 -25.98
CA PHE A 606 6.85 28.10 -26.49
C PHE A 606 6.91 29.48 -27.19
N ALA A 607 6.01 29.71 -28.15
CA ALA A 607 5.97 30.97 -28.89
C ALA A 607 5.69 32.20 -28.00
N LEU A 608 4.86 32.05 -26.97
CA LEU A 608 4.61 33.08 -25.96
C LEU A 608 5.88 33.38 -25.16
N THR A 609 6.60 32.34 -24.73
CA THR A 609 7.79 32.46 -23.88
C THR A 609 8.94 33.13 -24.63
N GLU A 610 9.12 32.81 -25.91
CA GLU A 610 10.19 33.38 -26.74
C GLU A 610 9.87 34.77 -27.30
N ALA A 611 8.61 35.22 -27.22
CA ALA A 611 8.20 36.48 -27.82
C ALA A 611 8.63 37.69 -26.98
N GLU A 612 9.40 38.57 -27.61
CA GLU A 612 9.61 39.95 -27.15
C GLU A 612 8.41 40.81 -27.54
N LEU A 613 7.74 41.38 -26.55
CA LEU A 613 6.48 42.11 -26.72
C LEU A 613 6.53 43.46 -26.01
N PRO A 614 5.88 44.51 -26.57
CA PRO A 614 5.64 45.76 -25.84
C PRO A 614 4.86 45.52 -24.55
N GLU A 615 4.99 46.43 -23.58
CA GLU A 615 4.46 46.29 -22.20
C GLU A 615 3.00 45.80 -22.14
N GLU A 616 2.10 46.39 -22.92
CA GLU A 616 0.67 46.01 -22.93
C GLU A 616 0.44 44.57 -23.43
N SER A 617 1.13 44.17 -24.50
CA SER A 617 1.06 42.81 -25.06
C SER A 617 1.80 41.80 -24.16
N GLY A 618 2.88 42.23 -23.51
CA GLY A 618 3.62 41.45 -22.51
C GLY A 618 2.76 41.12 -21.30
N ALA A 619 1.99 42.10 -20.78
CA ALA A 619 1.06 41.86 -19.68
C ALA A 619 -0.02 40.82 -20.02
N LEU A 620 -0.52 40.80 -21.27
CA LEU A 620 -1.44 39.76 -21.75
C LEU A 620 -0.76 38.39 -21.86
N ARG A 621 0.45 38.33 -22.42
CA ARG A 621 1.27 37.11 -22.46
C ARG A 621 1.44 36.52 -21.06
N ASP A 622 1.80 37.34 -20.07
CA ASP A 622 2.06 36.87 -18.71
C ASP A 622 0.80 36.26 -18.07
N ARG A 623 -0.36 36.91 -18.24
CA ARG A 623 -1.66 36.34 -17.81
C ARG A 623 -2.01 35.03 -18.53
N ILE A 624 -1.60 34.86 -19.79
CA ILE A 624 -1.80 33.60 -20.51
C ILE A 624 -0.87 32.52 -19.94
N LEU A 625 0.40 32.85 -19.69
CA LEU A 625 1.39 31.93 -19.16
C LEU A 625 1.08 31.48 -17.72
N GLU A 626 0.49 32.34 -16.89
CA GLU A 626 -0.06 31.98 -15.57
C GLU A 626 -1.15 30.88 -15.67
N LEU A 627 -1.91 30.86 -16.78
CA LEU A 627 -2.98 29.89 -17.03
C LEU A 627 -2.63 28.86 -18.12
N LYS A 628 -1.33 28.67 -18.41
CA LYS A 628 -0.86 27.81 -19.51
C LYS A 628 -1.40 26.39 -19.47
N ASP A 629 -1.64 25.86 -18.28
CA ASP A 629 -2.21 24.53 -18.06
C ASP A 629 -3.64 24.36 -18.60
N TYR A 630 -4.33 25.47 -18.89
CA TYR A 630 -5.69 25.50 -19.42
C TYR A 630 -5.76 25.83 -20.91
N LEU A 631 -4.60 26.06 -21.57
CA LEU A 631 -4.53 26.16 -23.03
C LEU A 631 -4.84 24.84 -23.72
N MET A 632 -4.53 23.72 -23.06
CA MET A 632 -4.85 22.38 -23.52
C MET A 632 -6.29 21.98 -23.12
N LEU A 633 -6.99 21.28 -24.02
CA LEU A 633 -8.26 20.64 -23.68
C LEU A 633 -8.06 19.46 -22.69
N ARG A 634 -8.53 19.64 -21.46
CA ARG A 634 -8.51 18.60 -20.41
C ARG A 634 -9.55 17.50 -20.66
N SER A 635 -9.36 16.34 -20.04
CA SER A 635 -10.32 15.23 -20.05
C SER A 635 -10.80 14.94 -18.64
N THR A 636 -12.03 15.31 -18.31
CA THR A 636 -12.66 14.96 -17.02
C THR A 636 -13.17 13.52 -17.06
N TRP A 637 -12.83 12.73 -16.05
CA TRP A 637 -13.27 11.35 -15.87
C TRP A 637 -13.92 11.21 -14.49
N ILE A 638 -15.09 10.59 -14.47
CA ILE A 638 -15.83 10.30 -13.24
C ILE A 638 -15.81 8.79 -13.06
N ILE A 639 -15.02 8.31 -12.11
CA ILE A 639 -14.79 6.88 -11.87
C ILE A 639 -15.50 6.48 -10.59
N GLY A 640 -16.25 5.38 -10.62
CA GLY A 640 -16.88 4.82 -9.44
C GLY A 640 -17.38 3.40 -9.69
N GLY A 641 -17.71 2.70 -8.61
CA GLY A 641 -18.30 1.36 -8.68
C GLY A 641 -19.80 1.40 -9.00
N ASP A 642 -20.39 0.23 -9.15
CA ASP A 642 -21.83 0.05 -9.35
C ASP A 642 -22.66 0.61 -8.18
N GLY A 643 -22.24 0.36 -6.94
CA GLY A 643 -22.95 0.88 -5.77
C GLY A 643 -23.11 2.40 -5.75
N TRP A 644 -22.12 3.17 -6.22
CA TRP A 644 -22.27 4.63 -6.38
C TRP A 644 -23.16 5.02 -7.56
N ALA A 645 -23.07 4.28 -8.66
CA ALA A 645 -23.76 4.65 -9.89
C ALA A 645 -25.26 4.30 -9.88
N TYR A 646 -25.64 3.28 -9.10
CA TYR A 646 -26.99 2.73 -9.07
C TYR A 646 -27.79 3.09 -7.82
N ASP A 647 -27.11 3.34 -6.69
CA ASP A 647 -27.71 3.66 -5.38
C ASP A 647 -27.20 5.02 -4.88
#